data_AF-A0A1V9BCW3-F1
#
_entry.id   AF-A0A1V9BCW3-F1
#
_cell.length_a   1.000
_cell.length_b   1.000
_cell.length_c   1.000
_cell.angle_alpha   90.00
_cell.angle_beta   90.00
_cell.angle_gamma   90.00
#
_symmetry.space_group_name_H-M   'P 1'
#
loop_
_entity.id
_entity.type
_entity.pdbx_description
1 polymer ?
#
loop_
_entity_poly.entity_id
_entity_poly.type
_entity_poly.pdbx_seq_one_letter_code
_entity_poly.pdbx_strand_id
1 'polypeptide(L)'
;MKRLCAAMLLLSAVFSGLSPAGPAHAEAAAEPVVNVKLVNYLGNQSEVIIEPMDTYSLSGTGITLKANVAYRVKTTAGGLALHEGTKLLGEFSQLRLIPTKPNAVLLVNNRGYLGEMAFVKENGQYVRPVNTVPIEEYLKGVVPNEMPASWNMEALKSQAVAARTYALSYAGATIDDTIRYQVYGGYTWHPNSTKAVEETYGQVLKYNGRLISAVFSASNGGKTESNANAWGGTPLAIFPIKDDPYDNAVPWGFTIQKTQIDLTGKNLADYAAWWNTASEADKVITNNIKTWMKANGYSGKEIKIIAIPRLSLYAPLSGGRVSKGDIAIEYITKGDTNKDGTLAVHRLEFTGIPAAKIRALIGNRVILSYLITEVKETDRSITVKGKGDGHGVGMSQYGAKKMGELGKKYTEILDFYYPGASLTTAYTKAERIAPPAVEPMPPDTGNAPQPPPTAQTPADLKAPIIKDVAAMYAPKTNQLSVRYAIDEEAAVTIYVKNASGKIIQYMQKDVKQKMGSYTKIWNVGANPNGKYTFGIITKDAAGNVSSAVASAVVNKTVAPPKVNGISDRSSTVTGTAEAGATVLVKSGTKTYKTTAKTNGTFAVAIPRQKAGTTLTVTAVDRAGNTSQPVRLTVKDNTAPPAPTLKSITSRQSVLTGKTETGATVTVKIGTKTYKTAARKDGTFSVAIGRQKAKTVLIVTAVDRAGNVSVPVKVRVR
;
A
#
# COMPACT_ATOMS: atom_id res chain seq x y z
N MET A 1 -31.45 2.03 -41.76
CA MET A 1 -32.69 1.43 -41.19
C MET A 1 -32.80 1.94 -39.75
N LYS A 2 -33.46 3.09 -39.50
CA LYS A 2 -34.82 3.22 -38.86
C LYS A 2 -35.03 2.15 -37.77
N ARG A 3 -35.14 2.46 -36.47
CA ARG A 3 -36.18 3.26 -35.77
C ARG A 3 -35.66 3.77 -34.39
N LEU A 4 -35.88 5.07 -34.05
CA LEU A 4 -36.76 5.63 -32.98
C LEU A 4 -36.38 5.22 -31.54
N CYS A 5 -36.35 6.07 -30.49
CA CYS A 5 -37.07 7.33 -30.25
C CYS A 5 -36.37 8.17 -29.15
N ALA A 6 -36.56 9.49 -29.23
CA ALA A 6 -36.28 10.47 -28.20
C ALA A 6 -37.44 10.58 -27.19
N ALA A 7 -37.18 11.04 -25.98
CA ALA A 7 -38.16 11.79 -25.19
C ALA A 7 -37.46 12.64 -24.10
N MET A 8 -37.67 13.94 -24.23
CA MET A 8 -37.37 15.04 -23.31
C MET A 8 -38.72 15.73 -23.10
N LEU A 9 -39.23 15.89 -21.87
CA LEU A 9 -40.26 16.86 -21.42
C LEU A 9 -40.54 16.60 -19.91
N LEU A 10 -40.20 17.49 -18.97
CA LEU A 10 -40.90 18.72 -18.52
C LEU A 10 -42.17 18.49 -17.66
N LEU A 11 -42.02 18.85 -16.37
CA LEU A 11 -42.92 19.66 -15.50
C LEU A 11 -44.41 19.28 -15.31
N SER A 12 -44.82 19.06 -14.06
CA SER A 12 -45.96 19.78 -13.44
C SER A 12 -46.20 19.35 -11.98
N ALA A 13 -46.32 20.35 -11.11
CA ALA A 13 -46.81 20.24 -9.75
C ALA A 13 -48.31 19.91 -9.71
N VAL A 14 -48.75 19.19 -8.68
CA VAL A 14 -50.12 19.26 -8.17
C VAL A 14 -50.01 19.57 -6.67
N PHE A 15 -50.54 20.75 -6.31
CA PHE A 15 -50.76 21.21 -4.95
C PHE A 15 -52.23 20.95 -4.59
N SER A 16 -52.46 20.20 -3.52
CA SER A 16 -53.64 20.24 -2.66
C SER A 16 -53.16 19.65 -1.32
N GLY A 17 -53.25 20.28 -0.16
CA GLY A 17 -54.18 21.27 0.35
C GLY A 17 -54.67 20.75 1.69
N LEU A 18 -53.81 20.79 2.73
CA LEU A 18 -54.15 20.61 4.14
C LEU A 18 -53.17 21.44 4.99
N SER A 19 -53.74 22.28 5.86
CA SER A 19 -53.11 23.29 6.72
C SER A 19 -52.13 22.72 7.78
N PRO A 20 -51.32 23.58 8.44
CA PRO A 20 -50.00 23.20 8.95
C PRO A 20 -50.07 22.61 10.36
N ALA A 21 -49.69 21.34 10.50
CA ALA A 21 -49.08 20.88 11.73
C ALA A 21 -47.58 21.17 11.62
N GLY A 22 -47.13 22.29 12.17
CA GLY A 22 -45.70 22.47 12.41
C GLY A 22 -45.22 21.34 13.33
N PRO A 23 -44.08 20.68 13.07
CA PRO A 23 -43.53 19.80 14.08
C PRO A 23 -42.87 20.68 15.14
N ALA A 24 -43.57 20.84 16.27
CA ALA A 24 -42.93 21.11 17.54
C ALA A 24 -42.08 19.88 17.93
N HIS A 25 -40.80 20.15 18.19
CA HIS A 25 -39.78 19.38 18.91
C HIS A 25 -39.63 17.87 18.70
N ALA A 26 -38.41 17.47 18.30
CA ALA A 26 -37.73 16.35 18.93
C ALA A 26 -36.35 16.83 19.40
N GLU A 27 -36.16 16.93 20.72
CA GLU A 27 -34.84 16.69 21.31
C GLU A 27 -34.34 15.35 20.75
N ALA A 28 -33.07 15.28 20.37
CA ALA A 28 -32.57 14.08 19.75
C ALA A 28 -32.59 12.88 20.72
N ALA A 29 -33.36 11.86 20.34
CA ALA A 29 -33.89 10.84 21.21
C ALA A 29 -32.99 9.60 21.44
N ALA A 30 -31.83 9.47 20.79
CA ALA A 30 -30.78 8.48 21.05
C ALA A 30 -29.56 8.74 20.16
N GLU A 31 -28.39 8.21 20.53
CA GLU A 31 -27.19 8.23 19.67
C GLU A 31 -27.44 7.48 18.34
N PRO A 32 -27.25 8.11 17.17
CA PRO A 32 -27.44 7.45 15.86
C PRO A 32 -26.38 6.38 15.57
N VAL A 33 -26.73 5.44 14.68
CA VAL A 33 -25.79 4.45 14.12
C VAL A 33 -25.39 4.80 12.69
N VAL A 34 -24.18 4.40 12.32
CA VAL A 34 -23.62 4.54 10.97
C VAL A 34 -23.44 3.16 10.35
N ASN A 35 -23.85 3.01 9.08
CA ASN A 35 -23.65 1.80 8.30
C ASN A 35 -22.50 1.99 7.32
N VAL A 36 -21.41 1.25 7.50
CA VAL A 36 -20.17 1.40 6.72
C VAL A 36 -19.85 0.12 5.95
N LYS A 37 -19.98 0.19 4.63
CA LYS A 37 -19.52 -0.83 3.69
C LYS A 37 -18.00 -0.82 3.61
N LEU A 38 -17.37 -1.96 3.92
CA LEU A 38 -15.90 -2.07 4.00
C LEU A 38 -15.31 -2.45 2.64
N VAL A 39 -14.72 -1.48 1.94
CA VAL A 39 -14.16 -1.58 0.58
C VAL A 39 -12.66 -1.26 0.56
N ASN A 40 -12.25 -0.18 1.22
CA ASN A 40 -10.93 0.44 1.11
C ASN A 40 -9.81 -0.49 1.59
N TYR A 41 -9.91 -1.01 2.82
CA TYR A 41 -8.89 -1.90 3.38
C TYR A 41 -8.99 -3.32 2.83
N LEU A 42 -10.21 -3.80 2.61
CA LEU A 42 -10.47 -5.21 2.35
C LEU A 42 -10.34 -5.57 0.86
N GLY A 43 -10.61 -4.61 -0.03
CA GLY A 43 -10.71 -4.84 -1.47
C GLY A 43 -11.86 -5.80 -1.82
N ASN A 44 -11.73 -6.46 -2.97
CA ASN A 44 -12.66 -7.49 -3.42
C ASN A 44 -12.09 -8.88 -3.06
N GLN A 45 -12.79 -9.61 -2.21
CA GLN A 45 -12.38 -10.93 -1.74
C GLN A 45 -13.55 -11.91 -1.91
N SER A 46 -13.30 -13.11 -2.43
CA SER A 46 -14.29 -14.20 -2.45
C SER A 46 -14.40 -14.93 -1.10
N GLU A 47 -13.46 -14.67 -0.19
CA GLU A 47 -13.37 -15.25 1.15
C GLU A 47 -12.78 -14.24 2.13
N VAL A 48 -13.34 -14.18 3.34
CA VAL A 48 -12.82 -13.38 4.46
C VAL A 48 -12.70 -14.20 5.72
N ILE A 49 -11.68 -13.90 6.53
CA ILE A 49 -11.48 -14.50 7.84
C ILE A 49 -12.04 -13.55 8.89
N ILE A 50 -12.88 -14.08 9.77
CA ILE A 50 -13.41 -13.36 10.92
C ILE A 50 -12.97 -14.05 12.21
N GLU A 51 -12.61 -13.27 13.22
CA GLU A 51 -12.19 -13.78 14.52
C GLU A 51 -12.76 -12.88 15.62
N PRO A 52 -13.84 -13.30 16.29
CA PRO A 52 -14.41 -12.56 17.42
C PRO A 52 -13.42 -12.57 18.59
N MET A 53 -13.15 -11.42 19.21
CA MET A 53 -12.39 -11.36 20.47
C MET A 53 -13.30 -11.56 21.70
N ASP A 54 -14.60 -11.44 21.49
CA ASP A 54 -15.68 -11.70 22.44
C ASP A 54 -16.78 -12.48 21.72
N THR A 55 -17.80 -12.93 22.45
CA THR A 55 -18.89 -13.71 21.87
C THR A 55 -19.78 -12.87 20.94
N TYR A 56 -20.05 -13.40 19.75
CA TYR A 56 -21.00 -12.84 18.78
C TYR A 56 -22.08 -13.87 18.44
N SER A 57 -23.33 -13.44 18.30
CA SER A 57 -24.44 -14.29 17.89
C SER A 57 -24.82 -14.02 16.44
N LEU A 58 -25.06 -15.07 15.67
CA LEU A 58 -25.57 -14.97 14.31
C LEU A 58 -27.10 -14.84 14.35
N SER A 59 -27.58 -13.67 13.93
CA SER A 59 -28.99 -13.28 13.98
C SER A 59 -29.89 -14.32 13.31
N GLY A 60 -30.95 -14.76 14.02
CA GLY A 60 -31.99 -15.65 13.49
C GLY A 60 -31.62 -17.14 13.38
N THR A 61 -30.48 -17.58 13.93
CA THR A 61 -29.98 -18.96 13.71
C THR A 61 -29.64 -19.73 14.99
N GLY A 62 -29.62 -19.06 16.15
CA GLY A 62 -29.13 -19.63 17.42
C GLY A 62 -27.62 -19.91 17.45
N ILE A 63 -26.90 -19.75 16.33
CA ILE A 63 -25.47 -19.98 16.24
C ILE A 63 -24.73 -18.86 16.98
N THR A 64 -23.76 -19.25 17.79
CA THR A 64 -22.88 -18.33 18.53
C THR A 64 -21.43 -18.59 18.17
N LEU A 65 -20.72 -17.54 17.78
CA LEU A 65 -19.30 -17.54 17.48
C LEU A 65 -18.51 -17.24 18.76
N LYS A 66 -17.56 -18.12 19.06
CA LYS A 66 -16.76 -18.07 20.28
C LYS A 66 -15.61 -17.07 20.13
N ALA A 67 -15.22 -16.50 21.26
CA ALA A 67 -14.04 -15.64 21.35
C ALA A 67 -12.75 -16.40 20.96
N ASN A 68 -11.84 -15.73 20.27
CA ASN A 68 -10.54 -16.20 19.80
C ASN A 68 -10.60 -17.45 18.91
N VAL A 69 -11.70 -17.62 18.17
CA VAL A 69 -11.87 -18.68 17.16
C VAL A 69 -11.99 -18.04 15.79
N ALA A 70 -11.18 -18.51 14.84
CA ALA A 70 -11.22 -18.04 13.47
C ALA A 70 -12.27 -18.78 12.65
N TYR A 71 -13.14 -18.02 12.00
CA TYR A 71 -14.16 -18.51 11.07
C TYR A 71 -13.90 -17.96 9.67
N ARG A 72 -14.33 -18.70 8.64
CA ARG A 72 -14.26 -18.27 7.24
C ARG A 72 -15.64 -18.02 6.69
N VAL A 73 -15.83 -16.85 6.08
CA VAL A 73 -17.01 -16.51 5.30
C VAL A 73 -16.63 -16.55 3.83
N LYS A 74 -17.31 -17.40 3.05
CA LYS A 74 -17.01 -17.63 1.62
C LYS A 74 -18.24 -17.38 0.78
N THR A 75 -18.08 -16.87 -0.44
CA THR A 75 -19.19 -16.85 -1.40
C THR A 75 -19.50 -18.25 -1.92
N THR A 76 -20.77 -18.63 -1.96
CA THR A 76 -21.28 -19.83 -2.64
C THR A 76 -22.22 -19.45 -3.78
N ALA A 77 -22.75 -20.42 -4.54
CA ALA A 77 -23.79 -20.14 -5.52
C ALA A 77 -25.03 -19.49 -4.86
N GLY A 78 -25.47 -20.03 -3.71
CA GLY A 78 -26.67 -19.61 -2.98
C GLY A 78 -26.51 -18.40 -2.04
N GLY A 79 -25.29 -17.95 -1.76
CA GLY A 79 -25.05 -16.79 -0.90
C GLY A 79 -23.67 -16.82 -0.27
N LEU A 80 -23.65 -16.99 1.05
CA LEU A 80 -22.45 -17.03 1.89
C LEU A 80 -22.45 -18.28 2.76
N ALA A 81 -21.31 -18.97 2.81
CA ALA A 81 -21.08 -20.10 3.71
C ALA A 81 -20.16 -19.70 4.86
N LEU A 82 -20.56 -20.03 6.09
CA LEU A 82 -19.78 -19.82 7.30
C LEU A 82 -19.13 -21.13 7.75
N HIS A 83 -17.82 -21.12 7.95
CA HIS A 83 -17.05 -22.29 8.36
C HIS A 83 -16.24 -22.06 9.63
N GLU A 84 -16.16 -23.10 10.47
CA GLU A 84 -15.19 -23.22 11.58
C GLU A 84 -14.17 -24.31 11.20
N GLY A 85 -12.94 -23.92 10.85
CA GLY A 85 -12.02 -24.84 10.20
C GLY A 85 -12.64 -25.44 8.93
N THR A 86 -12.61 -26.76 8.78
CA THR A 86 -13.25 -27.46 7.64
C THR A 86 -14.74 -27.69 7.81
N LYS A 87 -15.30 -27.45 9.00
CA LYS A 87 -16.71 -27.68 9.31
C LYS A 87 -17.58 -26.54 8.78
N LEU A 88 -18.56 -26.86 7.93
CA LEU A 88 -19.61 -25.93 7.54
C LEU A 88 -20.57 -25.74 8.71
N LEU A 89 -20.76 -24.49 9.14
CA LEU A 89 -21.77 -24.12 10.15
C LEU A 89 -23.12 -23.79 9.52
N GLY A 90 -23.14 -23.33 8.27
CA GLY A 90 -24.36 -23.10 7.51
C GLY A 90 -24.13 -22.26 6.24
N GLU A 91 -25.15 -22.21 5.40
CA GLU A 91 -25.25 -21.31 4.24
C GLU A 91 -26.38 -20.30 4.43
N PHE A 92 -26.13 -19.07 4.03
CA PHE A 92 -27.01 -17.93 4.31
C PHE A 92 -27.02 -16.98 3.12
N SER A 93 -28.18 -16.39 2.81
CA SER A 93 -28.27 -15.31 1.82
C SER A 93 -27.50 -14.05 2.28
N GLN A 94 -27.52 -13.81 3.60
CA GLN A 94 -26.74 -12.79 4.30
C GLN A 94 -26.38 -13.30 5.71
N LEU A 95 -25.24 -12.88 6.24
CA LEU A 95 -24.84 -13.15 7.62
C LEU A 95 -24.94 -11.85 8.41
N ARG A 96 -25.53 -11.87 9.61
CA ARG A 96 -25.54 -10.70 10.51
C ARG A 96 -25.10 -11.10 11.92
N LEU A 97 -23.92 -10.65 12.30
CA LEU A 97 -23.30 -10.92 13.60
C LEU A 97 -23.62 -9.77 14.55
N ILE A 98 -24.19 -10.12 15.70
CA ILE A 98 -24.56 -9.20 16.77
C ILE A 98 -23.63 -9.46 17.95
N PRO A 99 -22.94 -8.43 18.47
CA PRO A 99 -22.11 -8.61 19.65
C PRO A 99 -22.98 -8.86 20.88
N THR A 100 -22.53 -9.74 21.77
CA THR A 100 -23.20 -9.97 23.07
C THR A 100 -22.98 -8.85 24.08
N LYS A 101 -22.00 -7.97 23.83
CA LYS A 101 -21.66 -6.79 24.66
C LYS A 101 -21.28 -5.61 23.78
N PRO A 102 -21.56 -4.35 24.16
CA PRO A 102 -21.31 -3.18 23.30
C PRO A 102 -19.84 -2.99 22.86
N ASN A 103 -18.87 -3.43 23.69
CA ASN A 103 -17.43 -3.28 23.43
C ASN A 103 -16.77 -4.53 22.84
N ALA A 104 -17.54 -5.55 22.45
CA ALA A 104 -17.01 -6.76 21.85
C ALA A 104 -16.35 -6.44 20.50
N VAL A 105 -15.11 -6.88 20.30
CA VAL A 105 -14.37 -6.64 19.05
C VAL A 105 -14.50 -7.84 18.10
N LEU A 106 -14.77 -7.59 16.83
CA LEU A 106 -14.68 -8.57 15.74
C LEU A 106 -13.51 -8.22 14.84
N LEU A 107 -12.54 -9.14 14.70
CA LEU A 107 -11.50 -9.01 13.69
C LEU A 107 -12.04 -9.48 12.34
N VAL A 108 -11.84 -8.69 11.28
CA VAL A 108 -12.06 -9.08 9.89
C VAL A 108 -10.75 -8.88 9.15
N ASN A 109 -10.14 -9.96 8.64
CA ASN A 109 -8.79 -9.98 8.05
C ASN A 109 -7.78 -9.17 8.90
N ASN A 110 -7.75 -9.44 10.21
CA ASN A 110 -6.89 -8.83 11.24
C ASN A 110 -7.19 -7.38 11.62
N ARG A 111 -8.22 -6.74 11.07
CA ARG A 111 -8.66 -5.40 11.51
C ARG A 111 -9.87 -5.53 12.42
N GLY A 112 -9.80 -4.92 13.60
CA GLY A 112 -10.89 -4.93 14.58
C GLY A 112 -12.00 -3.94 14.23
N TYR A 113 -13.23 -4.34 14.53
CA TYR A 113 -14.45 -3.53 14.42
C TYR A 113 -15.30 -3.75 15.67
N LEU A 114 -16.03 -2.72 16.07
CA LEU A 114 -17.06 -2.78 17.11
C LEU A 114 -18.44 -2.78 16.47
N GLY A 115 -19.45 -3.08 17.29
CA GLY A 115 -20.85 -3.09 16.85
C GLY A 115 -21.19 -4.33 16.03
N GLU A 116 -22.23 -4.22 15.22
CA GLU A 116 -22.73 -5.33 14.42
C GLU A 116 -21.96 -5.42 13.10
N MET A 117 -21.89 -6.63 12.57
CA MET A 117 -21.25 -6.90 11.28
C MET A 117 -22.16 -7.76 10.41
N ALA A 118 -22.64 -7.18 9.32
CA ALA A 118 -23.30 -7.91 8.26
C ALA A 118 -22.30 -8.32 7.17
N PHE A 119 -22.54 -9.44 6.51
CA PHE A 119 -21.84 -9.86 5.30
C PHE A 119 -22.86 -10.16 4.22
N VAL A 120 -22.64 -9.58 3.03
CA VAL A 120 -23.47 -9.80 1.85
C VAL A 120 -22.62 -10.26 0.67
N LYS A 121 -23.25 -10.94 -0.29
CA LYS A 121 -22.63 -11.32 -1.56
C LYS A 121 -22.76 -10.17 -2.55
N GLU A 122 -21.64 -9.56 -2.93
CA GLU A 122 -21.58 -8.45 -3.88
C GLU A 122 -21.10 -8.92 -5.26
N ASN A 123 -21.76 -8.42 -6.32
CA ASN A 123 -21.46 -8.74 -7.72
C ASN A 123 -21.39 -10.24 -8.03
N GLY A 124 -22.09 -11.07 -7.24
CA GLY A 124 -22.09 -12.51 -7.42
C GLY A 124 -20.78 -13.22 -7.04
N GLN A 125 -19.73 -12.50 -6.61
CA GLN A 125 -18.38 -13.06 -6.48
C GLN A 125 -17.65 -12.66 -5.20
N TYR A 126 -18.05 -11.58 -4.53
CA TYR A 126 -17.29 -11.02 -3.41
C TYR A 126 -18.08 -11.06 -2.11
N VAL A 127 -17.40 -11.36 -1.00
CA VAL A 127 -17.92 -11.14 0.34
C VAL A 127 -17.72 -9.68 0.68
N ARG A 128 -18.81 -8.96 0.95
CA ARG A 128 -18.77 -7.56 1.36
C ARG A 128 -19.25 -7.42 2.81
N PRO A 129 -18.35 -7.09 3.74
CA PRO A 129 -18.75 -6.72 5.09
C PRO A 129 -19.39 -5.32 5.14
N VAL A 130 -20.40 -5.16 5.98
CA VAL A 130 -21.06 -3.89 6.32
C VAL A 130 -21.11 -3.77 7.83
N ASN A 131 -20.41 -2.78 8.38
CA ASN A 131 -20.32 -2.56 9.82
C ASN A 131 -21.37 -1.55 10.26
N THR A 132 -22.22 -1.92 11.21
CA THR A 132 -23.20 -1.03 11.86
C THR A 132 -22.71 -0.70 13.26
N VAL A 133 -22.42 0.58 13.51
CA VAL A 133 -21.72 1.02 14.72
C VAL A 133 -22.28 2.37 15.20
N PRO A 134 -22.35 2.63 16.51
CA PRO A 134 -22.71 3.97 17.00
C PRO A 134 -21.76 5.04 16.46
N ILE A 135 -22.30 6.23 16.22
CA ILE A 135 -21.56 7.27 15.51
C ILE A 135 -20.31 7.74 16.27
N GLU A 136 -20.30 7.74 17.60
CA GLU A 136 -19.13 8.19 18.37
C GLU A 136 -17.98 7.17 18.25
N GLU A 137 -18.30 5.88 18.28
CA GLU A 137 -17.38 4.77 18.01
C GLU A 137 -16.85 4.81 16.57
N TYR A 138 -17.72 5.13 15.61
CA TYR A 138 -17.34 5.37 14.21
C TYR A 138 -16.31 6.50 14.11
N LEU A 139 -16.57 7.63 14.76
CA LEU A 139 -15.69 8.81 14.72
C LEU A 139 -14.32 8.55 15.34
N LYS A 140 -14.25 7.73 16.40
CA LYS A 140 -12.97 7.28 16.97
C LYS A 140 -12.15 6.45 15.98
N GLY A 141 -12.78 5.83 14.99
CA GLY A 141 -12.14 5.16 13.85
C GLY A 141 -11.87 6.06 12.65
N VAL A 142 -12.56 7.19 12.50
CA VAL A 142 -12.38 8.16 11.40
C VAL A 142 -11.32 9.20 11.72
N VAL A 143 -11.47 9.93 12.83
CA VAL A 143 -10.61 11.09 13.17
C VAL A 143 -9.11 10.76 13.12
N PRO A 144 -8.58 9.64 13.66
CA PRO A 144 -7.14 9.36 13.57
C PRO A 144 -6.65 8.98 12.17
N ASN A 145 -7.55 8.65 11.25
CA ASN A 145 -7.22 8.36 9.85
C ASN A 145 -7.36 9.61 8.95
N GLU A 146 -8.13 10.61 9.38
CA GLU A 146 -8.27 11.90 8.69
C GLU A 146 -7.26 12.94 9.17
N MET A 147 -6.99 13.00 10.47
CA MET A 147 -6.10 13.98 11.09
C MET A 147 -5.11 13.26 12.01
N PRO A 148 -3.79 13.57 11.93
CA PRO A 148 -2.82 12.95 12.81
C PRO A 148 -3.17 13.19 14.28
N ALA A 149 -3.36 12.11 15.03
CA ALA A 149 -3.81 12.18 16.43
C ALA A 149 -2.78 12.81 17.40
N SER A 150 -1.57 13.13 16.92
CA SER A 150 -0.56 13.91 17.64
C SER A 150 -0.77 15.43 17.52
N TRP A 151 -1.72 15.89 16.70
CA TRP A 151 -2.02 17.31 16.58
C TRP A 151 -2.77 17.84 17.81
N ASN A 152 -2.79 19.16 17.96
CA ASN A 152 -3.38 19.80 19.14
C ASN A 152 -4.87 19.46 19.29
N MET A 153 -5.34 19.48 20.54
CA MET A 153 -6.69 19.05 20.89
C MET A 153 -7.78 19.84 20.16
N GLU A 154 -7.60 21.15 19.98
CA GLU A 154 -8.61 22.02 19.37
C GLU A 154 -8.77 21.71 17.86
N ALA A 155 -7.68 21.38 17.16
CA ALA A 155 -7.75 20.86 15.79
C ALA A 155 -8.48 19.51 15.73
N LEU A 156 -8.16 18.58 16.63
CA LEU A 156 -8.85 17.27 16.69
C LEU A 156 -10.34 17.42 17.01
N LYS A 157 -10.73 18.34 17.89
CA LYS A 157 -12.13 18.66 18.19
C LYS A 157 -12.86 19.23 16.98
N SER A 158 -12.24 20.18 16.27
CA SER A 158 -12.82 20.74 15.04
C SER A 158 -13.03 19.65 13.98
N GLN A 159 -12.07 18.72 13.85
CA GLN A 159 -12.18 17.56 12.97
C GLN A 159 -13.27 16.59 13.40
N ALA A 160 -13.42 16.33 14.71
CA ALA A 160 -14.47 15.46 15.24
C ALA A 160 -15.87 16.03 14.94
N VAL A 161 -16.10 17.32 15.19
CA VAL A 161 -17.37 17.99 14.87
C VAL A 161 -17.66 17.98 13.38
N ALA A 162 -16.67 18.33 12.54
CA ALA A 162 -16.83 18.30 11.08
C ALA A 162 -17.14 16.88 10.59
N ALA A 163 -16.41 15.88 11.07
CA ALA A 163 -16.61 14.49 10.71
C ALA A 163 -17.98 13.96 11.15
N ARG A 164 -18.43 14.31 12.36
CA ARG A 164 -19.76 13.96 12.89
C ARG A 164 -20.87 14.57 12.05
N THR A 165 -20.76 15.86 11.76
CA THR A 165 -21.73 16.60 10.94
C THR A 165 -21.83 15.96 9.55
N TYR A 166 -20.70 15.64 8.93
CA TYR A 166 -20.65 14.97 7.64
C TYR A 166 -21.32 13.59 7.68
N ALA A 167 -20.95 12.73 8.64
CA ALA A 167 -21.53 11.40 8.78
C ALA A 167 -23.05 11.43 8.98
N LEU A 168 -23.57 12.35 9.80
CA LEU A 168 -25.01 12.50 10.03
C LEU A 168 -25.77 13.05 8.81
N SER A 169 -25.11 13.76 7.90
CA SER A 169 -25.74 14.17 6.65
C SER A 169 -26.11 12.96 5.76
N TYR A 170 -25.54 11.79 6.04
CA TYR A 170 -25.85 10.50 5.42
C TYR A 170 -26.57 9.53 6.38
N ALA A 171 -27.16 10.03 7.47
CA ALA A 171 -27.90 9.18 8.41
C ALA A 171 -28.99 8.37 7.67
N GLY A 172 -29.05 7.07 7.96
CA GLY A 172 -29.95 6.12 7.30
C GLY A 172 -29.44 5.55 5.96
N ALA A 173 -28.35 6.08 5.39
CA ALA A 173 -27.69 5.50 4.22
C ALA A 173 -26.56 4.54 4.62
N THR A 174 -26.14 3.70 3.67
CA THR A 174 -24.89 2.93 3.77
C THR A 174 -23.80 3.66 3.02
N ILE A 175 -22.80 4.17 3.74
CA ILE A 175 -21.60 4.81 3.19
C ILE A 175 -20.48 3.78 3.02
N ASP A 176 -19.42 4.09 2.27
CA ASP A 176 -18.22 3.25 2.18
C ASP A 176 -17.03 3.89 2.93
N ASP A 177 -16.03 3.07 3.29
CA ASP A 177 -14.83 3.46 4.04
C ASP A 177 -13.71 4.08 3.16
N THR A 178 -14.07 4.60 1.99
CA THR A 178 -13.14 5.24 1.05
C THR A 178 -13.16 6.76 1.17
N ILE A 179 -12.23 7.42 0.48
CA ILE A 179 -12.17 8.89 0.35
C ILE A 179 -13.41 9.52 -0.31
N ARG A 180 -14.33 8.70 -0.83
CA ARG A 180 -15.63 9.19 -1.31
C ARG A 180 -16.49 9.74 -0.17
N TYR A 181 -16.35 9.13 1.01
CA TYR A 181 -17.00 9.55 2.24
C TYR A 181 -15.91 9.90 3.25
N GLN A 182 -15.58 8.99 4.16
CA GLN A 182 -14.54 9.18 5.18
C GLN A 182 -13.77 7.87 5.37
N VAL A 183 -12.47 7.99 5.60
CA VAL A 183 -11.61 6.84 5.83
C VAL A 183 -11.90 6.27 7.22
N TYR A 184 -12.68 5.18 7.26
CA TYR A 184 -13.04 4.50 8.50
C TYR A 184 -12.06 3.35 8.79
N GLY A 185 -11.31 3.50 9.89
CA GLY A 185 -10.29 2.52 10.31
C GLY A 185 -10.79 1.41 11.23
N GLY A 186 -12.08 1.34 11.55
CA GLY A 186 -12.59 0.44 12.59
C GLY A 186 -12.01 0.77 13.97
N TYR A 187 -11.67 -0.26 14.74
CA TYR A 187 -11.09 -0.16 16.08
C TYR A 187 -9.57 0.12 16.06
N THR A 188 -9.15 1.13 15.29
CA THR A 188 -7.75 1.64 15.23
C THR A 188 -7.60 2.97 16.00
N TRP A 189 -8.36 3.10 17.07
CA TRP A 189 -8.53 4.33 17.84
C TRP A 189 -7.22 4.85 18.43
N HIS A 190 -7.21 6.15 18.75
CA HIS A 190 -6.10 6.82 19.42
C HIS A 190 -6.59 7.67 20.58
N PRO A 191 -5.96 7.64 21.78
CA PRO A 191 -6.46 8.32 22.97
C PRO A 191 -6.79 9.81 22.77
N ASN A 192 -5.93 10.58 22.10
CA ASN A 192 -6.19 12.01 21.87
C ASN A 192 -7.38 12.28 20.96
N SER A 193 -7.51 11.56 19.84
CA SER A 193 -8.65 11.72 18.95
C SER A 193 -9.92 11.18 19.61
N THR A 194 -9.82 10.12 20.42
CA THR A 194 -10.93 9.62 21.24
C THR A 194 -11.39 10.67 22.23
N LYS A 195 -10.47 11.31 22.96
CA LYS A 195 -10.78 12.42 23.87
C LYS A 195 -11.43 13.60 23.13
N ALA A 196 -10.96 13.96 21.94
CA ALA A 196 -11.57 15.02 21.13
C ALA A 196 -12.99 14.69 20.69
N VAL A 197 -13.25 13.44 20.30
CA VAL A 197 -14.59 12.94 19.96
C VAL A 197 -15.50 13.03 21.19
N GLU A 198 -15.03 12.57 22.35
CA GLU A 198 -15.78 12.56 23.61
C GLU A 198 -16.04 13.98 24.16
N GLU A 199 -15.09 14.91 24.06
CA GLU A 199 -15.27 16.30 24.49
C GLU A 199 -16.17 17.11 23.54
N THR A 200 -16.46 16.60 22.35
CA THR A 200 -17.39 17.20 21.37
C THR A 200 -18.62 16.32 21.14
N TYR A 201 -18.94 15.44 22.10
CA TYR A 201 -20.00 14.44 21.97
C TYR A 201 -21.30 15.07 21.46
N GLY A 202 -21.85 14.52 20.38
CA GLY A 202 -23.10 14.99 19.79
C GLY A 202 -23.05 16.38 19.14
N GLN A 203 -21.93 17.10 19.16
CA GLN A 203 -21.85 18.45 18.59
C GLN A 203 -21.70 18.42 17.07
N VAL A 204 -22.54 19.21 16.39
CA VAL A 204 -22.65 19.29 14.93
C VAL A 204 -22.79 20.73 14.46
N LEU A 205 -22.51 20.96 13.17
CA LEU A 205 -22.69 22.24 12.51
C LEU A 205 -23.98 22.28 11.70
N LYS A 206 -24.80 23.31 11.93
CA LYS A 206 -26.03 23.57 11.19
C LYS A 206 -26.01 24.94 10.53
N TYR A 207 -26.63 25.06 9.37
CA TYR A 207 -26.90 26.32 8.68
C TYR A 207 -28.37 26.33 8.26
N ASN A 208 -29.11 27.38 8.62
CA ASN A 208 -30.56 27.47 8.42
C ASN A 208 -31.32 26.22 8.97
N GLY A 209 -30.94 25.78 10.16
CA GLY A 209 -31.55 24.63 10.84
C GLY A 209 -31.18 23.24 10.28
N ARG A 210 -30.42 23.16 9.19
CA ARG A 210 -30.02 21.91 8.53
C ARG A 210 -28.53 21.61 8.75
N LEU A 211 -28.17 20.32 8.84
CA LEU A 211 -26.77 19.91 8.88
C LEU A 211 -26.05 20.41 7.62
N ILE A 212 -24.84 20.93 7.81
CA ILE A 212 -24.00 21.35 6.69
C ILE A 212 -23.24 20.14 6.14
N SER A 213 -22.84 20.18 4.88
CA SER A 213 -21.83 19.23 4.38
C SER A 213 -20.46 19.71 4.84
N ALA A 214 -20.05 19.35 6.07
CA ALA A 214 -18.81 19.85 6.71
C ALA A 214 -17.55 19.24 6.05
N VAL A 215 -17.31 19.60 4.79
CA VAL A 215 -16.20 19.16 3.95
C VAL A 215 -14.88 19.77 4.40
N PHE A 216 -13.81 18.99 4.35
CA PHE A 216 -12.48 19.41 4.77
C PHE A 216 -11.42 18.80 3.84
N SER A 217 -10.24 19.41 3.81
CA SER A 217 -9.10 18.91 3.05
C SER A 217 -7.80 19.15 3.80
N ALA A 218 -6.73 18.43 3.42
CA ALA A 218 -5.45 18.52 4.11
C ALA A 218 -4.92 19.95 4.12
N SER A 219 -4.85 20.59 2.94
CA SER A 219 -4.46 21.99 2.81
C SER A 219 -5.24 22.65 1.67
N ASN A 220 -5.72 23.87 1.91
CA ASN A 220 -6.39 24.66 0.88
C ASN A 220 -5.42 25.50 0.05
N GLY A 221 -4.12 25.51 0.34
CA GLY A 221 -3.15 26.29 -0.43
C GLY A 221 -3.12 27.77 -0.06
N GLY A 222 -3.51 28.11 1.18
CA GLY A 222 -3.61 29.48 1.69
C GLY A 222 -4.86 30.25 1.21
N LYS A 223 -5.81 29.58 0.55
CA LYS A 223 -7.06 30.18 0.07
C LYS A 223 -8.16 29.13 -0.07
N THR A 224 -9.29 29.33 0.62
CA THR A 224 -10.45 28.43 0.55
C THR A 224 -11.12 28.49 -0.83
N GLU A 225 -11.95 27.49 -1.12
CA GLU A 225 -12.69 27.37 -2.36
C GLU A 225 -14.21 27.33 -2.13
N SER A 226 -14.98 27.73 -3.15
CA SER A 226 -16.43 27.56 -3.15
C SER A 226 -16.86 26.15 -3.56
N ASN A 227 -18.00 25.69 -3.04
CA ASN A 227 -18.61 24.42 -3.46
C ASN A 227 -18.96 24.41 -4.96
N ALA A 228 -19.43 25.55 -5.49
CA ALA A 228 -19.82 25.67 -6.89
C ALA A 228 -18.64 25.49 -7.85
N ASN A 229 -17.46 26.03 -7.50
CA ASN A 229 -16.25 25.82 -8.30
C ASN A 229 -15.76 24.37 -8.23
N ALA A 230 -15.84 23.75 -7.05
CA ALA A 230 -15.32 22.39 -6.84
C ALA A 230 -16.22 21.31 -7.46
N TRP A 231 -17.55 21.48 -7.38
CA TRP A 231 -18.52 20.43 -7.69
C TRP A 231 -19.72 20.88 -8.53
N GLY A 232 -19.78 22.16 -8.91
CA GLY A 232 -20.94 22.74 -9.60
C GLY A 232 -22.08 23.12 -8.65
N GLY A 233 -23.17 23.61 -9.22
CA GLY A 233 -24.37 24.05 -8.48
C GLY A 233 -24.27 25.47 -7.93
N THR A 234 -25.18 25.80 -7.02
CA THR A 234 -25.29 27.15 -6.44
C THR A 234 -24.21 27.38 -5.37
N PRO A 235 -23.46 28.50 -5.43
CA PRO A 235 -22.53 28.87 -4.37
C PRO A 235 -23.24 29.01 -3.02
N LEU A 236 -22.68 28.42 -1.98
CA LEU A 236 -23.20 28.52 -0.61
C LEU A 236 -22.35 29.51 0.19
N ALA A 237 -22.98 30.44 0.89
CA ALA A 237 -22.30 31.46 1.70
C ALA A 237 -21.39 30.89 2.79
N ILE A 238 -21.70 29.68 3.28
CA ILE A 238 -20.91 28.92 4.25
C ILE A 238 -19.59 28.36 3.70
N PHE A 239 -19.41 28.36 2.38
CA PHE A 239 -18.15 27.99 1.72
C PHE A 239 -17.60 29.17 0.92
N PRO A 240 -17.23 30.27 1.59
CA PRO A 240 -16.71 31.44 0.90
C PRO A 240 -15.30 31.14 0.36
N ILE A 241 -14.96 31.82 -0.72
CA ILE A 241 -13.58 31.95 -1.18
C ILE A 241 -12.95 33.07 -0.39
N LYS A 242 -11.98 32.75 0.47
CA LYS A 242 -11.25 33.73 1.27
C LYS A 242 -9.82 33.27 1.52
N ASP A 243 -8.96 34.22 1.88
CA ASP A 243 -7.58 33.90 2.26
C ASP A 243 -7.57 33.13 3.59
N ASP A 244 -6.62 32.20 3.68
CA ASP A 244 -6.38 31.40 4.87
C ASP A 244 -4.92 31.57 5.30
N PRO A 245 -4.63 32.50 6.22
CA PRO A 245 -3.27 32.75 6.70
C PRO A 245 -2.76 31.65 7.63
N TYR A 246 -3.61 30.70 8.04
CA TYR A 246 -3.26 29.63 8.96
C TYR A 246 -2.81 28.37 8.21
N ASP A 247 -3.30 28.17 7.00
CA ASP A 247 -2.85 27.10 6.11
C ASP A 247 -1.39 27.34 5.68
N ASN A 248 -0.55 26.31 5.81
CA ASN A 248 0.86 26.37 5.42
C ASN A 248 1.10 26.31 3.91
N ALA A 249 0.02 26.36 3.12
CA ALA A 249 0.02 26.37 1.66
C ALA A 249 0.90 25.28 1.05
N VAL A 250 0.69 24.02 1.49
CA VAL A 250 1.54 22.85 1.17
C VAL A 250 2.00 22.89 -0.30
N PRO A 251 3.28 23.15 -0.58
CA PRO A 251 3.77 23.25 -1.94
C PRO A 251 3.89 21.87 -2.56
N TRP A 252 3.59 21.75 -3.84
CA TRP A 252 3.82 20.54 -4.62
C TRP A 252 4.27 20.89 -6.03
N GLY A 253 4.95 19.95 -6.69
CA GLY A 253 5.35 20.13 -8.07
C GLY A 253 6.02 18.90 -8.65
N PHE A 254 6.07 18.85 -9.97
CA PHE A 254 6.72 17.79 -10.74
C PHE A 254 7.25 18.35 -12.05
N THR A 255 8.18 17.61 -12.67
CA THR A 255 8.68 17.90 -14.01
C THR A 255 8.55 16.63 -14.84
N ILE A 256 8.06 16.79 -16.07
CA ILE A 256 7.96 15.72 -17.07
C ILE A 256 8.91 16.05 -18.21
N GLN A 257 9.69 15.06 -18.65
CA GLN A 257 10.44 15.13 -19.90
C GLN A 257 9.48 14.97 -21.10
N LYS A 258 9.56 15.85 -22.08
CA LYS A 258 8.72 15.74 -23.28
C LYS A 258 9.01 14.44 -24.03
N THR A 259 10.26 14.00 -24.07
CA THR A 259 10.66 12.68 -24.58
C THR A 259 10.79 11.68 -23.42
N GLN A 260 10.02 10.60 -23.47
CA GLN A 260 10.05 9.51 -22.48
C GLN A 260 10.98 8.38 -22.93
N ILE A 261 10.95 8.04 -24.22
CA ILE A 261 11.86 7.08 -24.84
C ILE A 261 12.32 7.72 -26.15
N ASP A 262 13.62 8.01 -26.24
CA ASP A 262 14.21 8.46 -27.49
C ASP A 262 14.25 7.28 -28.47
N LEU A 263 13.55 7.42 -29.60
CA LEU A 263 13.51 6.42 -30.67
C LEU A 263 14.61 6.62 -31.71
N THR A 264 15.40 7.69 -31.61
CA THR A 264 16.48 7.97 -32.56
C THR A 264 17.47 6.81 -32.60
N GLY A 265 17.74 6.29 -33.80
CA GLY A 265 18.63 5.15 -34.00
C GLY A 265 18.08 3.79 -33.55
N LYS A 266 16.83 3.70 -33.05
CA LYS A 266 16.18 2.41 -32.75
C LYS A 266 15.57 1.82 -34.01
N ASN A 267 15.87 0.55 -34.30
CA ASN A 267 15.21 -0.18 -35.36
C ASN A 267 13.77 -0.54 -34.92
N LEU A 268 12.77 0.10 -35.53
CA LEU A 268 11.36 -0.12 -35.18
C LEU A 268 10.79 -1.42 -35.76
N ALA A 269 11.43 -2.01 -36.78
CA ALA A 269 11.06 -3.33 -37.30
C ALA A 269 11.61 -4.46 -36.41
N ASP A 270 12.79 -4.29 -35.80
CA ASP A 270 13.34 -5.19 -34.78
C ASP A 270 13.21 -4.60 -33.36
N TYR A 271 11.97 -4.27 -33.00
CA TYR A 271 11.70 -3.67 -31.69
C TYR A 271 11.97 -4.63 -30.53
N ALA A 272 11.98 -5.95 -30.77
CA ALA A 272 12.27 -6.96 -29.76
C ALA A 272 13.67 -6.80 -29.14
N ALA A 273 14.65 -6.32 -29.92
CA ALA A 273 16.02 -6.11 -29.47
C ALA A 273 16.15 -5.07 -28.35
N TRP A 274 15.26 -4.07 -28.30
CA TRP A 274 15.35 -2.97 -27.33
C TRP A 274 14.10 -2.80 -26.45
N TRP A 275 12.99 -3.50 -26.73
CA TRP A 275 11.75 -3.35 -25.97
C TRP A 275 11.95 -3.54 -24.46
N ASN A 276 12.69 -4.59 -24.06
CA ASN A 276 12.88 -4.92 -22.65
C ASN A 276 13.93 -4.05 -21.94
N THR A 277 14.77 -3.34 -22.70
CA THR A 277 15.85 -2.50 -22.16
C THR A 277 15.50 -1.01 -22.18
N ALA A 278 14.64 -0.58 -23.11
CA ALA A 278 14.12 0.78 -23.18
C ALA A 278 13.19 1.05 -21.98
N SER A 279 13.42 2.18 -21.32
CA SER A 279 12.67 2.59 -20.13
C SER A 279 12.24 4.05 -20.30
N GLU A 280 11.00 4.33 -19.92
CA GLU A 280 10.50 5.70 -19.84
C GLU A 280 11.27 6.51 -18.80
N ALA A 281 11.49 7.81 -19.09
CA ALA A 281 12.15 8.76 -18.19
C ALA A 281 11.35 8.96 -16.89
N ASP A 282 10.05 9.25 -16.99
CA ASP A 282 9.18 9.59 -15.87
C ASP A 282 8.29 8.41 -15.48
N LYS A 283 8.89 7.37 -14.90
CA LYS A 283 8.23 6.08 -14.59
C LYS A 283 6.94 6.21 -13.80
N VAL A 284 6.90 7.08 -12.79
CA VAL A 284 5.70 7.24 -11.94
C VAL A 284 4.52 7.72 -12.78
N ILE A 285 4.73 8.79 -13.55
CA ILE A 285 3.67 9.40 -14.37
C ILE A 285 3.31 8.49 -15.52
N THR A 286 4.28 7.95 -16.25
CA THR A 286 4.00 7.03 -17.38
C THR A 286 3.30 5.74 -16.92
N ASN A 287 3.57 5.24 -15.71
CA ASN A 287 2.81 4.12 -15.16
C ASN A 287 1.37 4.49 -14.79
N ASN A 288 1.12 5.71 -14.28
CA ASN A 288 -0.24 6.21 -14.05
C ASN A 288 -1.01 6.33 -15.37
N ILE A 289 -0.39 6.89 -16.41
CA ILE A 289 -0.96 7.00 -17.75
C ILE A 289 -1.30 5.61 -18.31
N LYS A 290 -0.35 4.66 -18.25
CA LYS A 290 -0.59 3.28 -18.72
C LYS A 290 -1.72 2.59 -17.95
N THR A 291 -1.84 2.85 -16.65
CA THR A 291 -2.94 2.33 -15.82
C THR A 291 -4.28 2.92 -16.26
N TRP A 292 -4.32 4.24 -16.47
CA TRP A 292 -5.50 4.92 -17.00
C TRP A 292 -5.89 4.40 -18.39
N MET A 293 -4.94 4.24 -19.30
CA MET A 293 -5.18 3.70 -20.65
C MET A 293 -5.77 2.29 -20.57
N LYS A 294 -5.22 1.40 -19.74
CA LYS A 294 -5.75 0.03 -19.57
C LYS A 294 -7.22 0.03 -19.14
N ALA A 295 -7.60 0.95 -18.25
CA ALA A 295 -8.99 1.13 -17.82
C ALA A 295 -9.90 1.77 -18.88
N ASN A 296 -9.33 2.37 -19.94
CA ASN A 296 -10.05 3.12 -20.98
C ASN A 296 -9.79 2.55 -22.39
N GLY A 297 -9.95 1.22 -22.55
CA GLY A 297 -9.94 0.58 -23.87
C GLY A 297 -8.62 -0.06 -24.30
N TYR A 298 -7.60 -0.06 -23.44
CA TYR A 298 -6.28 -0.66 -23.73
C TYR A 298 -5.96 -1.88 -22.86
N SER A 299 -6.98 -2.58 -22.36
CA SER A 299 -6.79 -3.80 -21.57
C SER A 299 -6.00 -4.87 -22.35
N GLY A 300 -5.10 -5.57 -21.67
CA GLY A 300 -4.26 -6.62 -22.28
C GLY A 300 -3.09 -6.11 -23.15
N LYS A 301 -3.01 -4.80 -23.45
CA LYS A 301 -1.94 -4.24 -24.28
C LYS A 301 -0.66 -3.97 -23.48
N GLU A 302 0.49 -4.36 -24.03
CA GLU A 302 1.82 -3.93 -23.56
C GLU A 302 2.18 -2.59 -24.22
N ILE A 303 2.19 -1.51 -23.43
CA ILE A 303 2.34 -0.13 -23.91
C ILE A 303 3.63 0.48 -23.36
N LYS A 304 4.33 1.25 -24.19
CA LYS A 304 5.37 2.21 -23.77
C LYS A 304 4.98 3.62 -24.18
N ILE A 305 5.10 4.57 -23.25
CA ILE A 305 4.93 5.99 -23.55
C ILE A 305 6.26 6.50 -24.11
N ILE A 306 6.22 7.10 -25.30
CA ILE A 306 7.44 7.59 -25.98
C ILE A 306 7.61 9.10 -25.83
N ALA A 307 6.51 9.86 -25.73
CA ALA A 307 6.55 11.30 -25.49
C ALA A 307 5.30 11.82 -24.79
N ILE A 308 5.44 12.92 -24.06
CA ILE A 308 4.36 13.72 -23.49
C ILE A 308 4.64 15.17 -23.92
N PRO A 309 4.37 15.52 -25.19
CA PRO A 309 4.84 16.78 -25.77
C PRO A 309 4.10 18.02 -25.23
N ARG A 310 2.90 17.84 -24.66
CA ARG A 310 2.07 18.94 -24.16
C ARG A 310 1.40 18.55 -22.85
N LEU A 311 1.45 19.45 -21.89
CA LEU A 311 0.66 19.43 -20.66
C LEU A 311 0.42 20.88 -20.24
N SER A 312 -0.84 21.29 -20.23
CA SER A 312 -1.24 22.62 -19.77
C SER A 312 -2.45 22.53 -18.85
N LEU A 313 -2.54 23.46 -17.90
CA LEU A 313 -3.61 23.57 -16.93
C LEU A 313 -3.97 25.06 -16.82
N TYR A 314 -5.22 25.42 -17.10
CA TYR A 314 -5.65 26.80 -17.30
C TYR A 314 -7.12 27.03 -16.94
N ALA A 315 -7.63 28.24 -17.24
CA ALA A 315 -8.96 28.71 -16.89
C ALA A 315 -9.18 28.67 -15.36
N PRO A 316 -8.45 29.52 -14.60
CA PRO A 316 -8.66 29.64 -13.16
C PRO A 316 -10.08 30.13 -12.87
N LEU A 317 -10.72 29.49 -11.91
CA LEU A 317 -11.99 29.91 -11.33
C LEU A 317 -11.76 31.05 -10.32
N SER A 318 -12.83 31.57 -9.72
CA SER A 318 -12.74 32.69 -8.75
C SER A 318 -11.86 32.39 -7.52
N GLY A 319 -11.70 31.11 -7.14
CA GLY A 319 -10.77 30.69 -6.08
C GLY A 319 -9.33 30.47 -6.55
N GLY A 320 -9.02 30.72 -7.83
CA GLY A 320 -7.70 30.55 -8.44
C GLY A 320 -7.40 29.13 -8.93
N ARG A 321 -8.25 28.15 -8.63
CA ARG A 321 -8.10 26.76 -9.08
C ARG A 321 -8.45 26.63 -10.56
N VAL A 322 -7.58 25.96 -11.32
CA VAL A 322 -7.76 25.71 -12.75
C VAL A 322 -8.89 24.71 -13.00
N SER A 323 -9.70 24.96 -14.02
CA SER A 323 -10.86 24.12 -14.37
C SER A 323 -10.62 23.25 -15.61
N LYS A 324 -9.69 23.65 -16.49
CA LYS A 324 -9.42 23.00 -17.77
C LYS A 324 -7.94 22.70 -17.95
N GLY A 325 -7.65 21.84 -18.93
CA GLY A 325 -6.29 21.67 -19.41
C GLY A 325 -6.23 20.87 -20.70
N ASP A 326 -5.01 20.74 -21.21
CA ASP A 326 -4.68 19.95 -22.39
C ASP A 326 -3.55 18.98 -22.09
N ILE A 327 -3.58 17.80 -22.70
CA ILE A 327 -2.47 16.84 -22.66
C ILE A 327 -2.37 16.05 -23.96
N ALA A 328 -1.15 15.91 -24.46
CA ALA A 328 -0.82 15.05 -25.59
C ALA A 328 0.16 13.96 -25.15
N ILE A 329 -0.05 12.73 -25.63
CA ILE A 329 0.71 11.54 -25.26
C ILE A 329 0.97 10.75 -26.53
N GLU A 330 2.22 10.42 -26.78
CA GLU A 330 2.62 9.53 -27.87
C GLU A 330 3.08 8.21 -27.28
N TYR A 331 2.66 7.10 -27.88
CA TYR A 331 2.89 5.77 -27.36
C TYR A 331 3.02 4.73 -28.47
N ILE A 332 3.59 3.58 -28.10
CA ILE A 332 3.71 2.39 -28.95
C ILE A 332 3.12 1.18 -28.21
N THR A 333 2.52 0.27 -28.97
CA THR A 333 1.99 -1.01 -28.46
C THR A 333 2.81 -2.16 -29.01
N LYS A 334 3.19 -3.11 -28.16
CA LYS A 334 3.99 -4.27 -28.57
C LYS A 334 3.24 -5.09 -29.64
N GLY A 335 3.91 -5.35 -30.76
CA GLY A 335 3.34 -6.12 -31.86
C GLY A 335 2.32 -5.38 -32.71
N ASP A 336 2.05 -4.11 -32.42
CA ASP A 336 1.23 -3.24 -33.26
C ASP A 336 2.13 -2.55 -34.28
N THR A 337 2.06 -3.00 -35.53
CA THR A 337 2.97 -2.58 -36.60
C THR A 337 2.21 -1.99 -37.78
N ASN A 338 2.84 -1.02 -38.44
CA ASN A 338 2.43 -0.52 -39.75
C ASN A 338 2.53 -1.62 -40.82
N LYS A 339 2.03 -1.35 -42.03
CA LYS A 339 2.10 -2.27 -43.18
C LYS A 339 3.53 -2.64 -43.58
N ASP A 340 4.50 -1.79 -43.26
CA ASP A 340 5.93 -2.00 -43.52
C ASP A 340 6.65 -2.83 -42.43
N GLY A 341 5.92 -3.30 -41.40
CA GLY A 341 6.46 -4.10 -40.30
C GLY A 341 7.14 -3.29 -39.18
N THR A 342 7.20 -1.96 -39.29
CA THR A 342 7.70 -1.09 -38.21
C THR A 342 6.64 -0.89 -37.12
N LEU A 343 7.04 -0.72 -35.85
CA LEU A 343 6.10 -0.36 -34.79
C LEU A 343 5.31 0.91 -35.12
N ALA A 344 3.99 0.84 -34.98
CA ALA A 344 3.10 1.97 -35.15
C ALA A 344 3.22 2.93 -33.94
N VAL A 345 3.49 4.20 -34.23
CA VAL A 345 3.46 5.29 -33.25
C VAL A 345 2.07 5.90 -33.24
N HIS A 346 1.45 5.93 -32.06
CA HIS A 346 0.11 6.45 -31.84
C HIS A 346 0.15 7.72 -31.01
N ARG A 347 -0.86 8.57 -31.18
CA ARG A 347 -1.03 9.81 -30.43
C ARG A 347 -2.42 9.89 -29.81
N LEU A 348 -2.47 10.18 -28.51
CA LEU A 348 -3.66 10.59 -27.79
C LEU A 348 -3.55 12.08 -27.48
N GLU A 349 -4.58 12.83 -27.82
CA GLU A 349 -4.61 14.27 -27.57
C GLU A 349 -5.96 14.66 -26.98
N PHE A 350 -5.91 15.34 -25.84
CA PHE A 350 -7.06 15.88 -25.15
C PHE A 350 -6.89 17.39 -25.03
N THR A 351 -7.85 18.15 -25.53
CA THR A 351 -7.85 19.61 -25.50
C THR A 351 -9.12 20.10 -24.83
N GLY A 352 -9.01 21.09 -23.93
CA GLY A 352 -10.13 21.73 -23.26
C GLY A 352 -10.88 20.83 -22.28
N ILE A 353 -10.26 19.73 -21.84
CA ILE A 353 -10.91 18.76 -20.96
C ILE A 353 -10.90 19.25 -19.51
N PRO A 354 -11.82 18.78 -18.65
CA PRO A 354 -11.79 19.09 -17.23
C PRO A 354 -10.44 18.73 -16.61
N ALA A 355 -9.87 19.62 -15.80
CA ALA A 355 -8.57 19.41 -15.13
C ALA A 355 -8.55 18.11 -14.30
N ALA A 356 -9.70 17.69 -13.78
CA ALA A 356 -9.87 16.42 -13.07
C ALA A 356 -9.52 15.19 -13.93
N LYS A 357 -9.79 15.22 -15.25
CA LYS A 357 -9.43 14.13 -16.17
C LYS A 357 -7.91 14.05 -16.38
N ILE A 358 -7.24 15.20 -16.46
CA ILE A 358 -5.77 15.26 -16.54
C ILE A 358 -5.15 14.77 -15.23
N ARG A 359 -5.69 15.20 -14.09
CA ARG A 359 -5.26 14.73 -12.78
C ARG A 359 -5.41 13.21 -12.64
N ALA A 360 -6.50 12.63 -13.12
CA ALA A 360 -6.69 11.18 -13.11
C ALA A 360 -5.67 10.43 -13.99
N LEU A 361 -5.23 11.03 -15.09
CA LEU A 361 -4.25 10.47 -16.02
C LEU A 361 -2.80 10.60 -15.50
N ILE A 362 -2.42 11.76 -14.96
CA ILE A 362 -1.09 12.03 -14.40
C ILE A 362 -0.91 11.40 -13.01
N GLY A 363 -1.97 11.39 -12.19
CA GLY A 363 -2.03 10.80 -10.87
C GLY A 363 -2.46 11.77 -9.78
N ASN A 364 -3.41 11.35 -8.95
CA ASN A 364 -3.99 12.15 -7.85
C ASN A 364 -3.00 12.54 -6.74
N ARG A 365 -1.85 11.84 -6.67
CA ARG A 365 -0.75 12.13 -5.72
C ARG A 365 0.45 12.81 -6.38
N VAL A 366 0.35 13.14 -7.67
CA VAL A 366 1.31 13.98 -8.41
C VAL A 366 0.77 15.41 -8.50
N ILE A 367 -0.50 15.56 -8.88
CA ILE A 367 -1.25 16.82 -8.79
C ILE A 367 -2.11 16.74 -7.53
N LEU A 368 -1.73 17.45 -6.46
CA LEU A 368 -2.42 17.38 -5.16
C LEU A 368 -3.66 18.28 -5.10
N SER A 369 -3.63 19.41 -5.80
CA SER A 369 -4.74 20.35 -5.91
C SER A 369 -4.80 20.93 -7.34
N TYR A 370 -5.83 21.73 -7.62
CA TYR A 370 -5.93 22.49 -8.87
C TYR A 370 -5.41 23.93 -8.73
N LEU A 371 -4.80 24.29 -7.59
CA LEU A 371 -4.28 25.64 -7.37
C LEU A 371 -2.84 25.70 -7.89
N ILE A 372 -2.72 25.97 -9.18
CA ILE A 372 -1.46 26.01 -9.92
C ILE A 372 -0.80 27.37 -9.72
N THR A 373 0.49 27.36 -9.38
CA THR A 373 1.28 28.58 -9.17
C THR A 373 2.29 28.81 -10.29
N GLU A 374 2.74 27.76 -10.97
CA GLU A 374 3.68 27.86 -12.07
C GLU A 374 3.46 26.72 -13.08
N VAL A 375 3.46 27.06 -14.37
CA VAL A 375 3.66 26.11 -15.46
C VAL A 375 4.80 26.66 -16.30
N LYS A 376 5.95 25.97 -16.28
CA LYS A 376 7.14 26.33 -17.05
C LYS A 376 7.42 25.25 -18.08
N GLU A 377 7.38 25.64 -19.33
CA GLU A 377 7.66 24.76 -20.47
C GLU A 377 8.98 25.16 -21.12
N THR A 378 9.76 24.14 -21.50
CA THR A 378 10.96 24.27 -22.32
C THR A 378 10.85 23.30 -23.50
N ASP A 379 11.84 23.31 -24.39
CA ASP A 379 11.89 22.33 -25.49
C ASP A 379 12.04 20.89 -25.00
N ARG A 380 12.55 20.68 -23.78
CA ARG A 380 12.85 19.34 -23.23
C ARG A 380 11.88 18.88 -22.16
N SER A 381 11.27 19.79 -21.41
CA SER A 381 10.49 19.43 -20.23
C SER A 381 9.37 20.42 -19.93
N ILE A 382 8.39 19.93 -19.15
CA ILE A 382 7.27 20.71 -18.62
C ILE A 382 7.31 20.57 -17.09
N THR A 383 7.47 21.68 -16.39
CA THR A 383 7.42 21.76 -14.93
C THR A 383 6.10 22.38 -14.50
N VAL A 384 5.39 21.72 -13.59
CA VAL A 384 4.16 22.22 -12.99
C VAL A 384 4.35 22.31 -11.49
N LYS A 385 4.00 23.45 -10.89
CA LYS A 385 3.95 23.65 -9.44
C LYS A 385 2.61 24.18 -9.02
N GLY A 386 2.23 23.86 -7.79
CA GLY A 386 1.03 24.36 -7.16
C GLY A 386 1.13 24.31 -5.65
N LYS A 387 0.02 24.62 -5.00
CA LYS A 387 -0.10 24.63 -3.54
C LYS A 387 -1.42 24.02 -3.07
N GLY A 388 -1.44 23.48 -1.86
CA GLY A 388 -2.58 22.79 -1.27
C GLY A 388 -2.64 21.29 -1.62
N ASP A 389 -3.44 20.56 -0.86
CA ASP A 389 -3.71 19.13 -1.03
C ASP A 389 -5.19 18.86 -0.74
N GLY A 390 -5.94 18.57 -1.81
CA GLY A 390 -7.39 18.37 -1.77
C GLY A 390 -8.18 19.46 -2.50
N HIS A 391 -9.49 19.51 -2.24
CA HIS A 391 -10.43 20.39 -2.94
C HIS A 391 -10.38 21.85 -2.45
N GLY A 392 -9.97 22.10 -1.20
CA GLY A 392 -9.85 23.44 -0.63
C GLY A 392 -11.16 24.09 -0.18
N VAL A 393 -12.31 23.46 -0.44
CA VAL A 393 -13.60 23.86 0.14
C VAL A 393 -13.67 23.49 1.63
N GLY A 394 -14.18 24.41 2.46
CA GLY A 394 -14.39 24.20 3.89
C GLY A 394 -13.09 24.21 4.69
N MET A 395 -12.98 23.31 5.68
CA MET A 395 -11.88 23.36 6.66
C MET A 395 -10.54 22.88 6.09
N SER A 396 -9.48 23.67 6.25
CA SER A 396 -8.09 23.19 6.11
C SER A 396 -7.66 22.51 7.40
N GLN A 397 -7.17 21.28 7.30
CA GLN A 397 -6.62 20.56 8.45
C GLN A 397 -5.34 21.22 8.96
N TYR A 398 -4.40 21.58 8.06
CA TYR A 398 -3.19 22.31 8.46
C TYR A 398 -3.50 23.68 9.05
N GLY A 399 -4.51 24.37 8.53
CA GLY A 399 -4.92 25.65 9.08
C GLY A 399 -5.62 25.50 10.44
N ALA A 400 -6.47 24.50 10.64
CA ALA A 400 -7.03 24.16 11.95
C ALA A 400 -5.95 23.83 12.98
N LYS A 401 -4.93 23.05 12.58
CA LYS A 401 -3.73 22.80 13.40
C LYS A 401 -3.06 24.11 13.80
N LYS A 402 -2.77 24.98 12.84
CA LYS A 402 -2.07 26.25 13.11
C LYS A 402 -2.89 27.17 14.01
N MET A 403 -4.21 27.27 13.80
CA MET A 403 -5.09 28.04 14.68
C MET A 403 -5.06 27.51 16.12
N GLY A 404 -5.13 26.19 16.31
CA GLY A 404 -5.03 25.58 17.63
C GLY A 404 -3.66 25.78 18.29
N GLU A 405 -2.57 25.79 17.51
CA GLU A 405 -1.22 26.16 18.00
C GLU A 405 -1.13 27.62 18.44
N LEU A 406 -1.96 28.50 17.87
CA LEU A 406 -2.11 29.90 18.26
C LEU A 406 -3.12 30.08 19.42
N GLY A 407 -3.57 28.99 20.05
CA GLY A 407 -4.47 29.01 21.21
C GLY A 407 -5.96 29.19 20.88
N LYS A 408 -6.33 29.19 19.59
CA LYS A 408 -7.74 29.28 19.18
C LYS A 408 -8.51 28.04 19.57
N LYS A 409 -9.74 28.25 20.07
CA LYS A 409 -10.65 27.16 20.41
C LYS A 409 -11.24 26.53 19.14
N TYR A 410 -11.65 25.27 19.23
CA TYR A 410 -12.29 24.57 18.11
C TYR A 410 -13.54 25.30 17.60
N THR A 411 -14.25 26.02 18.46
CA THR A 411 -15.38 26.87 18.08
C THR A 411 -14.96 28.02 17.15
N GLU A 412 -13.85 28.71 17.46
CA GLU A 412 -13.27 29.76 16.60
C GLU A 412 -12.72 29.19 15.28
N ILE A 413 -12.14 27.97 15.33
CA ILE A 413 -11.67 27.27 14.12
C ILE A 413 -12.85 26.96 13.20
N LEU A 414 -13.92 26.37 13.74
CA LEU A 414 -15.10 26.01 12.97
C LEU A 414 -15.82 27.24 12.41
N ASP A 415 -15.96 28.30 13.20
CA ASP A 415 -16.56 29.57 12.75
C ASP A 415 -15.73 30.21 11.62
N PHE A 416 -14.40 30.14 11.69
CA PHE A 416 -13.55 30.60 10.60
C PHE A 416 -13.84 29.82 9.30
N TYR A 417 -13.87 28.49 9.31
CA TYR A 417 -14.02 27.71 8.07
C TYR A 417 -15.45 27.55 7.57
N TYR A 418 -16.44 27.67 8.45
CA TYR A 418 -17.86 27.50 8.14
C TYR A 418 -18.66 28.70 8.67
N PRO A 419 -18.40 29.92 8.15
CA PRO A 419 -19.00 31.12 8.70
C PRO A 419 -20.52 31.08 8.63
N GLY A 420 -21.15 31.50 9.72
CA GLY A 420 -22.60 31.48 9.89
C GLY A 420 -23.19 30.12 10.25
N ALA A 421 -22.38 29.07 10.36
CA ALA A 421 -22.83 27.79 10.92
C ALA A 421 -22.99 27.88 12.44
N SER A 422 -24.11 27.42 12.97
CA SER A 422 -24.32 27.26 14.41
C SER A 422 -23.78 25.90 14.87
N LEU A 423 -22.94 25.91 15.91
CA LEU A 423 -22.58 24.71 16.65
C LEU A 423 -23.71 24.32 17.59
N THR A 424 -24.26 23.11 17.44
CA THR A 424 -25.41 22.64 18.21
C THR A 424 -25.21 21.20 18.66
N THR A 425 -25.87 20.77 19.73
CA THR A 425 -25.88 19.36 20.16
C THR A 425 -27.04 18.63 19.48
N ALA A 426 -26.73 17.62 18.67
CA ALA A 426 -27.70 16.85 17.91
C ALA A 426 -28.09 15.51 18.54
N TYR A 427 -27.49 15.11 19.66
CA TYR A 427 -27.89 14.01 20.55
C TYR A 427 -27.04 14.06 21.82
N THR A 428 -27.57 13.57 22.93
CA THR A 428 -26.89 13.55 24.23
C THR A 428 -26.44 12.14 24.59
N LYS A 429 -25.45 12.05 25.47
CA LYS A 429 -24.98 10.78 26.00
C LYS A 429 -26.07 10.24 26.92
N ALA A 430 -26.58 9.04 26.67
CA ALA A 430 -27.53 8.42 27.58
C ALA A 430 -26.91 8.31 28.98
N GLU A 431 -27.54 8.91 29.99
CA GLU A 431 -27.17 8.68 31.39
C GLU A 431 -27.41 7.20 31.71
N ARG A 432 -26.39 6.52 32.23
CA ARG A 432 -26.60 5.18 32.76
C ARG A 432 -27.43 5.32 34.03
N ILE A 433 -28.69 4.90 33.98
CA ILE A 433 -29.49 4.68 35.20
C ILE A 433 -28.67 3.70 36.07
N ALA A 434 -28.22 4.17 37.23
CA ALA A 434 -27.55 3.32 38.20
C ALA A 434 -28.52 2.18 38.58
N PRO A 435 -28.04 0.93 38.76
CA PRO A 435 -28.88 -0.12 39.34
C PRO A 435 -29.44 0.36 40.68
N PRO A 436 -30.68 -0.02 41.06
CA PRO A 436 -31.22 0.32 42.37
C PRO A 436 -30.25 -0.15 43.46
N ALA A 437 -29.97 0.74 44.40
CA ALA A 437 -29.03 0.50 45.49
C ALA A 437 -29.43 -0.76 46.27
N VAL A 438 -28.48 -1.69 46.42
CA VAL A 438 -28.61 -2.83 47.33
C VAL A 438 -28.54 -2.27 48.75
N GLU A 439 -29.52 -2.63 49.59
CA GLU A 439 -29.60 -2.21 50.99
C GLU A 439 -28.30 -2.54 51.76
N PRO A 440 -27.84 -1.64 52.65
CA PRO A 440 -26.61 -1.87 53.41
C PRO A 440 -26.84 -2.83 54.59
N MET A 441 -25.87 -3.74 54.81
CA MET A 441 -25.70 -4.46 56.07
C MET A 441 -25.17 -3.52 57.19
N PRO A 442 -25.48 -3.82 58.48
CA PRO A 442 -25.30 -2.90 59.62
C PRO A 442 -23.84 -2.79 60.13
N PRO A 443 -23.53 -1.83 61.03
CA PRO A 443 -22.27 -1.10 61.04
C PRO A 443 -21.21 -1.69 61.96
N ASP A 444 -19.94 -1.44 61.62
CA ASP A 444 -18.84 -1.41 62.59
C ASP A 444 -18.49 0.04 62.94
N THR A 445 -18.34 0.27 64.23
CA THR A 445 -18.27 1.55 64.92
C THR A 445 -16.86 2.13 64.91
N GLY A 446 -16.71 3.41 64.58
CA GLY A 446 -15.46 4.13 64.82
C GLY A 446 -15.43 5.56 64.29
N ASN A 447 -15.82 6.51 65.12
CA ASN A 447 -15.68 7.95 64.87
C ASN A 447 -14.20 8.39 64.92
N ALA A 448 -13.79 9.25 63.97
CA ALA A 448 -12.81 10.31 64.19
C ALA A 448 -13.02 11.46 63.17
N PRO A 449 -12.74 12.73 63.54
CA PRO A 449 -13.34 13.91 62.93
C PRO A 449 -12.69 14.37 61.62
N GLN A 450 -13.51 14.95 60.75
CA GLN A 450 -13.17 15.52 59.46
C GLN A 450 -12.38 16.84 59.60
N PRO A 451 -11.23 17.04 58.93
CA PRO A 451 -10.57 18.34 58.87
C PRO A 451 -11.26 19.28 57.86
N PRO A 452 -11.06 20.61 57.98
CA PRO A 452 -11.77 21.59 57.15
C PRO A 452 -11.35 21.52 55.67
N PRO A 453 -12.19 22.01 54.73
CA PRO A 453 -11.89 21.93 53.31
C PRO A 453 -10.66 22.78 53.00
N THR A 454 -9.58 22.12 52.60
CA THR A 454 -8.42 22.78 52.02
C THR A 454 -8.83 23.36 50.68
N ALA A 455 -8.54 24.64 50.47
CA ALA A 455 -8.74 25.34 49.22
C ALA A 455 -8.13 24.51 48.07
N GLN A 456 -8.95 24.13 47.09
CA GLN A 456 -8.48 23.47 45.88
C GLN A 456 -7.60 24.46 45.12
N THR A 457 -6.30 24.16 45.04
CA THR A 457 -5.39 24.77 44.08
C THR A 457 -6.04 24.66 42.69
N PRO A 458 -6.01 25.71 41.84
CA PRO A 458 -6.63 25.65 40.52
C PRO A 458 -6.16 24.39 39.78
N ALA A 459 -7.11 23.59 39.29
CA ALA A 459 -6.85 22.35 38.60
C ALA A 459 -5.91 22.63 37.43
N ASP A 460 -4.77 21.93 37.38
CA ASP A 460 -3.89 21.99 36.22
C ASP A 460 -4.66 21.41 35.01
N LEU A 461 -4.86 22.24 33.99
CA LEU A 461 -5.53 21.87 32.74
C LEU A 461 -4.54 21.64 31.60
N LYS A 462 -3.25 21.87 31.83
CA LYS A 462 -2.22 21.80 30.80
C LYS A 462 -1.62 20.40 30.83
N ALA A 463 -1.59 19.74 29.66
CA ALA A 463 -0.93 18.46 29.53
C ALA A 463 0.61 18.63 29.47
N PRO A 464 1.38 17.63 29.95
CA PRO A 464 2.83 17.61 29.81
C PRO A 464 3.24 17.79 28.35
N ILE A 465 4.21 18.65 28.07
CA ILE A 465 4.75 18.85 26.73
C ILE A 465 5.87 17.84 26.48
N ILE A 466 5.71 17.04 25.42
CA ILE A 466 6.76 16.14 24.94
C ILE A 466 7.57 16.86 23.86
N LYS A 467 8.88 17.02 24.08
CA LYS A 467 9.82 17.71 23.18
C LYS A 467 10.93 16.78 22.69
N ASP A 468 11.69 17.23 21.69
CA ASP A 468 12.90 16.57 21.16
C ASP A 468 12.71 15.10 20.74
N VAL A 469 11.51 14.77 20.29
CA VAL A 469 11.13 13.40 19.95
C VAL A 469 11.81 12.96 18.66
N ALA A 470 12.74 12.02 18.76
CA ALA A 470 13.43 11.47 17.61
C ALA A 470 13.70 9.98 17.80
N ALA A 471 13.54 9.23 16.72
CA ALA A 471 13.86 7.81 16.68
C ALA A 471 15.06 7.57 15.76
N MET A 472 15.94 6.65 16.14
CA MET A 472 17.15 6.32 15.40
C MET A 472 17.34 4.81 15.33
N TYR A 473 17.81 4.32 14.18
CA TYR A 473 18.23 2.93 14.02
C TYR A 473 19.75 2.84 13.95
N ALA A 474 20.33 1.98 14.78
CA ALA A 474 21.75 1.67 14.80
C ALA A 474 21.98 0.28 14.14
N PRO A 475 22.42 0.23 12.88
CA PRO A 475 22.51 -1.02 12.11
C PRO A 475 23.57 -1.99 12.65
N LYS A 476 24.65 -1.48 13.28
CA LYS A 476 25.73 -2.33 13.83
C LYS A 476 25.28 -3.15 15.04
N THR A 477 24.36 -2.63 15.84
CA THR A 477 23.90 -3.26 17.10
C THR A 477 22.47 -3.76 17.01
N ASN A 478 21.78 -3.58 15.88
CA ASN A 478 20.36 -3.86 15.70
C ASN A 478 19.49 -3.20 16.79
N GLN A 479 19.82 -1.97 17.15
CA GLN A 479 19.08 -1.21 18.16
C GLN A 479 18.29 -0.10 17.51
N LEU A 480 17.01 0.00 17.87
CA LEU A 480 16.25 1.22 17.69
C LEU A 480 16.27 1.99 19.00
N SER A 481 16.44 3.30 18.93
CA SER A 481 16.27 4.19 20.07
C SER A 481 15.18 5.22 19.80
N VAL A 482 14.53 5.66 20.88
CA VAL A 482 13.70 6.86 20.88
C VAL A 482 14.17 7.77 22.00
N ARG A 483 14.48 9.03 21.66
CA ARG A 483 14.73 10.10 22.61
C ARG A 483 13.52 11.01 22.70
N TYR A 484 13.27 11.57 23.88
CA TYR A 484 12.21 12.53 24.15
C TYR A 484 12.52 13.29 25.44
N ALA A 485 11.93 14.46 25.61
CA ALA A 485 11.95 15.23 26.84
C ALA A 485 10.52 15.53 27.30
N ILE A 486 10.30 15.58 28.62
CA ILE A 486 9.03 16.02 29.22
C ILE A 486 9.32 17.22 30.12
N ASP A 487 8.42 18.21 30.13
CA ASP A 487 8.61 19.47 30.86
C ASP A 487 8.08 19.45 32.31
N GLU A 488 7.41 18.37 32.71
CA GLU A 488 6.89 18.17 34.07
C GLU A 488 6.84 16.68 34.45
N GLU A 489 6.47 16.38 35.70
CA GLU A 489 6.34 14.99 36.17
C GLU A 489 5.10 14.31 35.57
N ALA A 490 5.29 13.17 34.90
CA ALA A 490 4.21 12.42 34.28
C ALA A 490 4.45 10.91 34.30
N ALA A 491 3.38 10.12 34.31
CA ALA A 491 3.40 8.70 33.98
C ALA A 491 3.58 8.55 32.46
N VAL A 492 4.62 7.83 32.03
CA VAL A 492 5.00 7.71 30.63
C VAL A 492 4.85 6.28 30.13
N THR A 493 4.13 6.12 29.03
CA THR A 493 4.00 4.87 28.26
C THR A 493 4.70 5.01 26.91
N ILE A 494 5.55 4.06 26.55
CA ILE A 494 6.21 4.00 25.23
C ILE A 494 5.94 2.65 24.61
N TYR A 495 5.38 2.65 23.40
CA TYR A 495 5.15 1.45 22.62
C TYR A 495 5.72 1.60 21.21
N VAL A 496 5.97 0.46 20.57
CA VAL A 496 6.47 0.39 19.20
C VAL A 496 5.43 -0.30 18.33
N LYS A 497 5.05 0.37 17.24
CA LYS A 497 4.23 -0.17 16.16
C LYS A 497 5.12 -0.63 15.00
N ASN A 498 4.76 -1.75 14.40
CA ASN A 498 5.32 -2.17 13.12
C ASN A 498 4.72 -1.36 11.95
N ALA A 499 5.15 -1.65 10.71
CA ALA A 499 4.66 -0.97 9.52
C ALA A 499 3.14 -1.16 9.25
N SER A 500 2.52 -2.21 9.80
CA SER A 500 1.08 -2.44 9.70
C SER A 500 0.27 -1.72 10.78
N GLY A 501 0.92 -0.92 11.64
CA GLY A 501 0.28 -0.20 12.74
C GLY A 501 -0.01 -1.02 13.98
N LYS A 502 0.32 -2.33 14.00
CA LYS A 502 0.15 -3.20 15.18
C LYS A 502 1.20 -2.83 16.22
N ILE A 503 0.78 -2.66 17.47
CA ILE A 503 1.70 -2.55 18.60
C ILE A 503 2.34 -3.92 18.82
N ILE A 504 3.65 -3.99 18.70
CA ILE A 504 4.42 -5.23 18.81
C ILE A 504 5.30 -5.26 20.07
N GLN A 505 5.51 -4.12 20.71
CA GLN A 505 6.33 -4.01 21.91
C GLN A 505 5.87 -2.83 22.77
N TYR A 506 5.79 -3.02 24.09
CA TYR A 506 5.81 -1.94 25.06
C TYR A 506 7.22 -1.85 25.64
N MET A 507 7.86 -0.69 25.50
CA MET A 507 9.18 -0.41 26.08
C MET A 507 9.07 0.04 27.54
N GLN A 508 7.98 0.74 27.85
CA GLN A 508 7.56 1.06 29.21
C GLN A 508 6.05 1.30 29.20
N LYS A 509 5.42 1.07 30.35
CA LYS A 509 4.00 1.32 30.54
C LYS A 509 3.77 1.99 31.89
N ASP A 510 3.17 3.17 31.85
CA ASP A 510 2.75 3.99 32.99
C ASP A 510 3.86 4.23 34.03
N VAL A 511 5.10 4.43 33.56
CA VAL A 511 6.27 4.65 34.42
C VAL A 511 6.36 6.14 34.77
N LYS A 512 6.28 6.48 36.06
CA LYS A 512 6.47 7.86 36.53
C LYS A 512 7.88 8.37 36.23
N GLN A 513 7.98 9.55 35.64
CA GLN A 513 9.21 10.23 35.28
C GLN A 513 9.10 11.71 35.63
N LYS A 514 10.17 12.28 36.20
CA LYS A 514 10.28 13.73 36.47
C LYS A 514 10.55 14.49 35.17
N MET A 515 10.48 15.83 35.21
CA MET A 515 10.93 16.64 34.07
C MET A 515 12.36 16.26 33.68
N GLY A 516 12.64 16.16 32.38
CA GLY A 516 13.95 15.78 31.90
C GLY A 516 13.96 15.10 30.54
N SER A 517 15.16 14.79 30.06
CA SER A 517 15.39 14.09 28.80
C SER A 517 15.65 12.61 29.03
N TYR A 518 15.06 11.79 28.18
CA TYR A 518 15.10 10.34 28.27
C TYR A 518 15.43 9.72 26.92
N THR A 519 16.15 8.59 26.96
CA THR A 519 16.36 7.74 25.78
C THR A 519 16.02 6.31 26.15
N LYS A 520 15.24 5.65 25.30
CA LYS A 520 14.91 4.24 25.42
C LYS A 520 15.44 3.49 24.21
N ILE A 521 16.02 2.32 24.45
CA ILE A 521 16.66 1.48 23.42
C ILE A 521 15.93 0.14 23.37
N TRP A 522 15.61 -0.32 22.17
CA TRP A 522 15.00 -1.61 21.88
C TRP A 522 15.88 -2.40 20.91
N ASN A 523 16.17 -3.67 21.22
CA ASN A 523 16.83 -4.57 20.27
C ASN A 523 15.81 -5.10 19.27
N VAL A 524 15.94 -4.69 18.01
CA VAL A 524 15.03 -5.05 16.89
C VAL A 524 15.54 -6.26 16.09
N GLY A 525 16.59 -6.94 16.56
CA GLY A 525 17.29 -7.99 15.83
C GLY A 525 16.36 -9.10 15.29
N ALA A 526 15.41 -9.56 16.09
CA ALA A 526 14.46 -10.62 15.72
C ALA A 526 13.34 -10.16 14.78
N ASN A 527 13.15 -8.86 14.60
CA ASN A 527 12.03 -8.29 13.84
C ASN A 527 12.46 -7.93 12.39
N PRO A 528 11.58 -8.01 11.38
CA PRO A 528 11.94 -7.77 9.98
C PRO A 528 12.39 -6.33 9.69
N ASN A 529 12.98 -6.09 8.52
CA ASN A 529 13.18 -4.73 8.01
C ASN A 529 11.83 -4.03 7.78
N GLY A 530 11.80 -2.72 8.00
CA GLY A 530 10.58 -1.92 7.83
C GLY A 530 10.56 -0.65 8.67
N LYS A 531 9.50 0.13 8.52
CA LYS A 531 9.26 1.31 9.34
C LYS A 531 8.70 0.89 10.70
N TYR A 532 9.34 1.36 11.76
CA TYR A 532 8.86 1.23 13.13
C TYR A 532 8.49 2.60 13.67
N THR A 533 7.39 2.66 14.41
CA THR A 533 6.88 3.92 14.97
C THR A 533 6.76 3.81 16.48
N PHE A 534 7.47 4.67 17.19
CA PHE A 534 7.34 4.86 18.62
C PHE A 534 6.14 5.77 18.88
N GLY A 535 5.23 5.32 19.75
CA GLY A 535 4.25 6.18 20.39
C GLY A 535 4.67 6.43 21.83
N ILE A 536 4.67 7.69 22.23
CA ILE A 536 4.96 8.16 23.58
C ILE A 536 3.69 8.81 24.10
N ILE A 537 3.24 8.40 25.29
CA ILE A 537 2.08 8.97 25.97
C ILE A 537 2.54 9.39 27.36
N THR A 538 2.20 10.61 27.78
CA THR A 538 2.45 11.12 29.12
C THR A 538 1.13 11.48 29.78
N LYS A 539 0.98 11.16 31.07
CA LYS A 539 -0.18 11.50 31.90
C LYS A 539 0.28 12.11 33.23
N ASP A 540 -0.12 13.34 33.54
CA ASP A 540 0.21 13.98 34.82
C ASP A 540 -0.70 13.48 35.97
N ALA A 541 -0.52 14.05 37.17
CA ALA A 541 -1.32 13.73 38.34
C ALA A 541 -2.78 14.25 38.25
N ALA A 542 -3.02 15.32 37.50
CA ALA A 542 -4.35 15.89 37.24
C ALA A 542 -5.14 15.09 36.17
N GLY A 543 -4.47 14.17 35.47
CA GLY A 543 -5.04 13.33 34.43
C GLY A 543 -4.96 13.92 33.03
N ASN A 544 -4.23 15.03 32.82
CA ASN A 544 -4.00 15.55 31.48
C ASN A 544 -3.02 14.66 30.73
N VAL A 545 -3.31 14.45 29.44
CA VAL A 545 -2.57 13.52 28.60
C VAL A 545 -2.04 14.24 27.38
N SER A 546 -0.80 13.95 27.01
CA SER A 546 -0.25 14.30 25.70
C SER A 546 0.43 13.09 25.07
N SER A 547 0.70 13.18 23.78
CA SER A 547 1.39 12.11 23.08
C SER A 547 2.25 12.64 21.94
N ALA A 548 3.33 11.94 21.67
CA ALA A 548 4.19 12.22 20.53
C ALA A 548 4.56 10.93 19.80
N VAL A 549 4.97 11.07 18.55
CA VAL A 549 5.41 9.95 17.73
C VAL A 549 6.75 10.26 17.07
N ALA A 550 7.58 9.23 16.94
CA ALA A 550 8.73 9.25 16.05
C ALA A 550 8.85 7.91 15.34
N SER A 551 9.43 7.91 14.15
CA SER A 551 9.64 6.69 13.38
C SER A 551 11.08 6.58 12.93
N ALA A 552 11.55 5.35 12.79
CA ALA A 552 12.80 5.03 12.14
C ALA A 552 12.62 3.82 11.21
N VAL A 553 13.44 3.74 10.17
CA VAL A 553 13.43 2.63 9.22
C VAL A 553 14.56 1.68 9.59
N VAL A 554 14.20 0.42 9.84
CA VAL A 554 15.15 -0.67 10.06
C VAL A 554 15.49 -1.28 8.70
N ASN A 555 16.77 -1.23 8.35
CA ASN A 555 17.32 -1.70 7.09
C ASN A 555 18.56 -2.59 7.31
N LYS A 556 18.37 -3.71 8.01
CA LYS A 556 19.41 -4.73 8.21
C LYS A 556 19.93 -5.23 6.87
N THR A 557 21.24 -5.31 6.75
CA THR A 557 21.92 -5.87 5.58
C THR A 557 22.20 -7.35 5.81
N VAL A 558 21.71 -8.21 4.93
CA VAL A 558 22.07 -9.64 4.91
C VAL A 558 23.18 -9.84 3.89
N ALA A 559 24.30 -10.42 4.32
CA ALA A 559 25.41 -10.70 3.42
C ALA A 559 24.99 -11.68 2.30
N PRO A 560 25.34 -11.42 1.03
CA PRO A 560 25.12 -12.38 -0.04
C PRO A 560 25.82 -13.70 0.25
N PRO A 561 25.20 -14.86 -0.05
CA PRO A 561 25.86 -16.15 0.12
C PRO A 561 27.09 -16.24 -0.79
N LYS A 562 28.21 -16.78 -0.30
CA LYS A 562 29.34 -17.14 -1.15
C LYS A 562 29.04 -18.50 -1.75
N VAL A 563 29.01 -18.59 -3.07
CA VAL A 563 28.60 -19.82 -3.76
C VAL A 563 29.77 -20.39 -4.57
N ASN A 564 29.98 -21.69 -4.45
CA ASN A 564 30.99 -22.40 -5.23
C ASN A 564 30.56 -22.55 -6.70
N GLY A 565 31.52 -22.76 -7.59
CA GLY A 565 31.26 -22.98 -9.01
C GLY A 565 30.37 -24.21 -9.26
N ILE A 566 29.57 -24.16 -10.32
CA ILE A 566 28.63 -25.23 -10.70
C ILE A 566 28.80 -25.62 -12.17
N SER A 567 28.64 -26.91 -12.47
CA SER A 567 28.62 -27.44 -13.84
C SER A 567 27.34 -28.22 -14.13
N ASP A 568 27.15 -28.57 -15.39
CA ASP A 568 26.02 -29.35 -15.90
C ASP A 568 25.95 -30.78 -15.32
N ARG A 569 27.03 -31.23 -14.67
CA ARG A 569 27.10 -32.50 -13.93
C ARG A 569 26.73 -32.37 -12.45
N SER A 570 26.72 -31.14 -11.91
CA SER A 570 26.41 -30.88 -10.51
C SER A 570 24.92 -31.13 -10.19
N SER A 571 24.66 -31.78 -9.06
CA SER A 571 23.31 -31.96 -8.49
C SER A 571 23.09 -31.20 -7.19
N THR A 572 24.08 -30.40 -6.78
CA THR A 572 24.01 -29.57 -5.57
C THR A 572 24.67 -28.23 -5.82
N VAL A 573 24.13 -27.19 -5.20
CA VAL A 573 24.76 -25.87 -5.07
C VAL A 573 25.32 -25.76 -3.66
N THR A 574 26.63 -25.56 -3.54
CA THR A 574 27.31 -25.49 -2.23
C THR A 574 27.93 -24.12 -2.01
N GLY A 575 28.14 -23.77 -0.75
CA GLY A 575 28.71 -22.47 -0.40
C GLY A 575 28.64 -22.17 1.09
N THR A 576 28.80 -20.89 1.42
CA THR A 576 28.63 -20.37 2.78
C THR A 576 27.65 -19.20 2.83
N ALA A 577 26.89 -19.12 3.91
CA ALA A 577 25.98 -18.03 4.23
C ALA A 577 25.97 -17.81 5.76
N GLU A 578 25.23 -16.81 6.23
CA GLU A 578 25.01 -16.62 7.67
C GLU A 578 24.42 -17.89 8.30
N ALA A 579 24.94 -18.29 9.47
CA ALA A 579 24.53 -19.52 10.14
C ALA A 579 23.04 -19.50 10.50
N GLY A 580 22.30 -20.52 10.04
CA GLY A 580 20.85 -20.61 10.22
C GLY A 580 20.02 -19.80 9.22
N ALA A 581 20.64 -19.10 8.26
CA ALA A 581 19.91 -18.46 7.16
C ALA A 581 19.34 -19.50 6.18
N THR A 582 18.17 -19.22 5.63
CA THR A 582 17.59 -20.00 4.54
C THR A 582 18.20 -19.57 3.21
N VAL A 583 18.91 -20.47 2.54
CA VAL A 583 19.48 -20.23 1.21
C VAL A 583 18.49 -20.68 0.15
N LEU A 584 18.17 -19.78 -0.79
CA LEU A 584 17.25 -20.00 -1.90
C LEU A 584 18.06 -20.03 -3.21
N VAL A 585 17.86 -21.06 -4.02
CA VAL A 585 18.44 -21.19 -5.36
C VAL A 585 17.30 -21.21 -6.37
N LYS A 586 17.31 -20.27 -7.32
CA LYS A 586 16.31 -20.15 -8.38
C LYS A 586 16.90 -20.53 -9.74
N SER A 587 16.20 -21.43 -10.44
CA SER A 587 16.45 -21.77 -11.85
C SER A 587 15.15 -21.55 -12.63
N GLY A 588 15.09 -20.48 -13.42
CA GLY A 588 13.85 -20.05 -14.09
C GLY A 588 12.73 -19.77 -13.08
N THR A 589 11.62 -20.51 -13.16
CA THR A 589 10.49 -20.41 -12.23
C THR A 589 10.61 -21.32 -11.01
N LYS A 590 11.53 -22.30 -11.02
CA LYS A 590 11.71 -23.27 -9.92
C LYS A 590 12.61 -22.71 -8.84
N THR A 591 12.23 -22.94 -7.58
CA THR A 591 12.98 -22.51 -6.40
C THR A 591 13.30 -23.72 -5.53
N TYR A 592 14.57 -23.82 -5.14
CA TYR A 592 15.12 -24.83 -4.24
C TYR A 592 15.64 -24.13 -2.99
N LYS A 593 15.61 -24.82 -1.85
CA LYS A 593 16.02 -24.20 -0.58
C LYS A 593 16.74 -25.17 0.34
N THR A 594 17.59 -24.63 1.20
CA THR A 594 18.19 -25.33 2.34
C THR A 594 18.45 -24.32 3.46
N THR A 595 18.80 -24.78 4.65
CA THR A 595 19.25 -23.92 5.75
C THR A 595 20.77 -24.05 5.91
N ALA A 596 21.47 -22.93 6.05
CA ALA A 596 22.90 -22.94 6.36
C ALA A 596 23.13 -23.50 7.76
N LYS A 597 24.13 -24.38 7.89
CA LYS A 597 24.51 -25.02 9.15
C LYS A 597 25.07 -23.99 10.15
N THR A 598 25.31 -24.42 11.39
CA THR A 598 25.91 -23.60 12.45
C THR A 598 27.29 -23.06 12.08
N ASN A 599 28.06 -23.79 11.26
CA ASN A 599 29.34 -23.35 10.70
C ASN A 599 29.21 -22.49 9.42
N GLY A 600 27.99 -22.09 9.04
CA GLY A 600 27.69 -21.28 7.85
C GLY A 600 27.69 -22.03 6.52
N THR A 601 28.05 -23.32 6.47
CA THR A 601 28.05 -24.10 5.22
C THR A 601 26.64 -24.49 4.79
N PHE A 602 26.38 -24.50 3.48
CA PHE A 602 25.11 -24.97 2.93
C PHE A 602 25.31 -25.87 1.70
N ALA A 603 24.33 -26.74 1.46
CA ALA A 603 24.20 -27.55 0.25
C ALA A 603 22.73 -27.62 -0.16
N VAL A 604 22.39 -27.01 -1.30
CA VAL A 604 21.03 -27.04 -1.87
C VAL A 604 20.98 -28.10 -2.96
N ALA A 605 20.15 -29.12 -2.79
CA ALA A 605 19.94 -30.13 -3.82
C ALA A 605 19.13 -29.55 -4.98
N ILE A 606 19.64 -29.70 -6.21
CA ILE A 606 18.97 -29.28 -7.44
C ILE A 606 19.09 -30.37 -8.52
N PRO A 607 18.11 -30.54 -9.42
CA PRO A 607 18.30 -31.34 -10.61
C PRO A 607 19.48 -30.81 -11.44
N ARG A 608 20.17 -31.69 -12.17
CA ARG A 608 21.20 -31.27 -13.13
C ARG A 608 20.63 -30.24 -14.11
N GLN A 609 21.41 -29.22 -14.39
CA GLN A 609 21.02 -28.10 -15.24
C GLN A 609 21.81 -28.15 -16.54
N LYS A 610 21.24 -27.67 -17.65
CA LYS A 610 21.98 -27.54 -18.91
C LYS A 610 23.08 -26.49 -18.76
N ALA A 611 24.21 -26.70 -19.44
CA ALA A 611 25.25 -25.68 -19.55
C ALA A 611 24.69 -24.35 -20.07
N GLY A 612 25.21 -23.23 -19.56
CA GLY A 612 24.72 -21.88 -19.86
C GLY A 612 23.49 -21.44 -19.05
N THR A 613 22.84 -22.34 -18.28
CA THR A 613 21.73 -21.96 -17.41
C THR A 613 22.22 -20.99 -16.32
N THR A 614 21.50 -19.88 -16.13
CA THR A 614 21.80 -18.94 -15.04
C THR A 614 21.00 -19.30 -13.79
N LEU A 615 21.70 -19.55 -12.68
CA LEU A 615 21.13 -19.73 -11.35
C LEU A 615 21.23 -18.43 -10.56
N THR A 616 20.21 -18.15 -9.75
CA THR A 616 20.21 -16.99 -8.84
C THR A 616 20.11 -17.50 -7.41
N VAL A 617 21.04 -17.10 -6.54
CA VAL A 617 21.14 -17.57 -5.16
C VAL A 617 21.01 -16.39 -4.19
N THR A 618 20.11 -16.49 -3.22
CA THR A 618 19.90 -15.50 -2.15
C THR A 618 19.90 -16.18 -0.79
N ALA A 619 20.18 -15.43 0.27
CA ALA A 619 20.06 -15.89 1.65
C ALA A 619 18.98 -15.07 2.36
N VAL A 620 18.18 -15.73 3.19
CA VAL A 620 17.14 -15.11 4.02
C VAL A 620 17.48 -15.36 5.49
N ASP A 621 17.68 -14.29 6.26
CA ASP A 621 18.00 -14.41 7.69
C ASP A 621 16.78 -14.91 8.50
N ARG A 622 16.96 -15.15 9.81
CA ARG A 622 15.89 -15.60 10.70
C ARG A 622 14.74 -14.59 10.86
N ALA A 623 15.00 -13.30 10.60
CA ALA A 623 14.02 -12.23 10.67
C ALA A 623 13.29 -12.00 9.32
N GLY A 624 13.57 -12.81 8.30
CA GLY A 624 12.94 -12.75 6.99
C GLY A 624 13.56 -11.76 5.99
N ASN A 625 14.72 -11.18 6.30
CA ASN A 625 15.40 -10.24 5.40
C ASN A 625 16.18 -11.00 4.33
N THR A 626 16.14 -10.52 3.08
CA THR A 626 16.79 -11.19 1.93
C THR A 626 18.05 -10.46 1.49
N SER A 627 19.11 -11.19 1.19
CA SER A 627 20.37 -10.64 0.66
C SER A 627 20.30 -10.25 -0.81
N GLN A 628 21.32 -9.52 -1.30
CA GLN A 628 21.50 -9.33 -2.73
C GLN A 628 21.78 -10.67 -3.44
N PRO A 629 21.27 -10.87 -4.67
CA PRO A 629 21.40 -12.14 -5.37
C PRO A 629 22.82 -12.36 -5.92
N VAL A 630 23.31 -13.59 -5.78
CA VAL A 630 24.50 -14.08 -6.48
C VAL A 630 24.06 -14.87 -7.71
N ARG A 631 24.59 -14.50 -8.88
CA ARG A 631 24.28 -15.17 -10.14
C ARG A 631 25.43 -16.08 -10.55
N LEU A 632 25.11 -17.32 -10.93
CA LEU A 632 26.07 -18.31 -11.42
C LEU A 632 25.62 -18.81 -12.78
N THR A 633 26.57 -19.00 -13.69
CA THR A 633 26.32 -19.68 -14.97
C THR A 633 26.82 -21.11 -14.86
N VAL A 634 25.97 -22.07 -15.20
CA VAL A 634 26.30 -23.49 -15.21
C VAL A 634 27.36 -23.74 -16.29
N LYS A 635 28.55 -24.17 -15.87
CA LYS A 635 29.65 -24.51 -16.78
C LYS A 635 29.40 -25.84 -17.48
N ASP A 636 29.91 -25.96 -18.69
CA ASP A 636 29.89 -27.21 -19.43
C ASP A 636 31.12 -28.06 -19.07
N ASN A 637 30.90 -29.19 -18.41
CA ASN A 637 31.93 -30.18 -18.12
C ASN A 637 31.62 -31.54 -18.79
N THR A 638 30.72 -31.56 -19.78
CA THR A 638 30.35 -32.79 -20.47
C THR A 638 31.07 -32.89 -21.80
N ALA A 639 31.99 -33.85 -21.88
CA ALA A 639 32.70 -34.15 -23.11
C ALA A 639 31.75 -34.54 -24.26
N PRO A 640 32.09 -34.17 -25.51
CA PRO A 640 31.34 -34.57 -26.68
C PRO A 640 31.43 -36.10 -26.88
N PRO A 641 30.46 -36.72 -27.57
CA PRO A 641 30.53 -38.13 -27.94
C PRO A 641 31.78 -38.45 -28.78
N ALA A 642 32.25 -39.69 -28.67
CA ALA A 642 33.37 -40.21 -29.46
C ALA A 642 33.11 -40.01 -30.98
N PRO A 643 34.09 -39.54 -31.78
CA PRO A 643 33.91 -39.38 -33.21
C PRO A 643 33.56 -40.70 -33.91
N THR A 644 32.49 -40.72 -34.69
CA THR A 644 32.16 -41.87 -35.55
C THR A 644 32.91 -41.76 -36.86
N LEU A 645 33.63 -42.81 -37.24
CA LEU A 645 34.55 -42.79 -38.39
C LEU A 645 34.02 -43.69 -39.51
N LYS A 646 34.16 -43.24 -40.77
CA LYS A 646 34.06 -44.16 -41.91
C LYS A 646 35.33 -45.02 -41.98
N SER A 647 35.21 -46.22 -42.55
CA SER A 647 36.38 -47.07 -42.81
C SER A 647 37.39 -46.34 -43.69
N ILE A 648 38.67 -46.56 -43.43
CA ILE A 648 39.77 -45.96 -44.19
C ILE A 648 40.71 -47.03 -44.72
N THR A 649 41.06 -46.92 -45.99
CA THR A 649 41.96 -47.82 -46.72
C THR A 649 43.27 -47.12 -47.06
N SER A 650 44.31 -47.89 -47.35
CA SER A 650 45.63 -47.36 -47.74
C SER A 650 45.63 -46.44 -48.98
N ARG A 651 44.55 -46.44 -49.79
CA ARG A 651 44.40 -45.60 -50.99
C ARG A 651 43.84 -44.20 -50.69
N GLN A 652 43.17 -44.03 -49.56
CA GLN A 652 42.51 -42.77 -49.16
C GLN A 652 43.48 -41.83 -48.43
N SER A 653 43.34 -40.53 -48.68
CA SER A 653 44.16 -39.47 -48.06
C SER A 653 43.38 -38.57 -47.08
N VAL A 654 42.09 -38.83 -46.93
CA VAL A 654 41.15 -38.02 -46.13
C VAL A 654 40.40 -38.95 -45.19
N LEU A 655 40.39 -38.61 -43.90
CA LEU A 655 39.54 -39.24 -42.90
C LEU A 655 38.26 -38.43 -42.75
N THR A 656 37.12 -39.10 -42.86
CA THR A 656 35.79 -38.49 -42.69
C THR A 656 35.01 -39.17 -41.59
N GLY A 657 34.20 -38.40 -40.86
CA GLY A 657 33.37 -38.91 -39.78
C GLY A 657 32.31 -37.92 -39.33
N LYS A 658 31.64 -38.24 -38.22
CA LYS A 658 30.74 -37.33 -37.51
C LYS A 658 31.12 -37.18 -36.04
N THR A 659 30.94 -35.99 -35.48
CA THR A 659 31.05 -35.70 -34.05
C THR A 659 30.10 -34.54 -33.70
N GLU A 660 30.20 -33.98 -32.50
CA GLU A 660 29.42 -32.82 -32.09
C GLU A 660 29.70 -31.60 -33.00
N THR A 661 28.63 -30.90 -33.37
CA THR A 661 28.70 -29.73 -34.25
C THR A 661 29.63 -28.65 -33.70
N GLY A 662 30.60 -28.22 -34.50
CA GLY A 662 31.56 -27.19 -34.11
C GLY A 662 32.67 -27.65 -33.18
N ALA A 663 32.72 -28.93 -32.80
CA ALA A 663 33.84 -29.51 -32.05
C ALA A 663 35.11 -29.59 -32.92
N THR A 664 36.26 -29.41 -32.30
CA THR A 664 37.58 -29.57 -32.94
C THR A 664 37.99 -31.04 -32.89
N VAL A 665 38.06 -31.68 -34.05
CA VAL A 665 38.55 -33.05 -34.20
C VAL A 665 40.06 -33.05 -34.31
N THR A 666 40.73 -33.87 -33.51
CA THR A 666 42.17 -34.09 -33.54
C THR A 666 42.47 -35.53 -33.95
N VAL A 667 43.30 -35.71 -34.98
CA VAL A 667 43.76 -37.02 -35.46
C VAL A 667 45.25 -37.14 -35.22
N LYS A 668 45.68 -38.13 -34.44
CA LYS A 668 47.09 -38.43 -34.16
C LYS A 668 47.53 -39.69 -34.89
N ILE A 669 48.67 -39.59 -35.59
CA ILE A 669 49.31 -40.68 -36.34
C ILE A 669 50.80 -40.69 -35.96
N GLY A 670 51.20 -41.61 -35.08
CA GLY A 670 52.54 -41.56 -34.47
C GLY A 670 52.77 -40.25 -33.73
N THR A 671 53.78 -39.47 -34.15
CA THR A 671 54.08 -38.13 -33.62
C THR A 671 53.33 -37.00 -34.32
N LYS A 672 52.72 -37.25 -35.49
CA LYS A 672 52.01 -36.22 -36.27
C LYS A 672 50.60 -36.00 -35.76
N THR A 673 50.13 -34.75 -35.79
CA THR A 673 48.79 -34.34 -35.36
C THR A 673 48.12 -33.48 -36.42
N TYR A 674 46.88 -33.81 -36.75
CA TYR A 674 46.03 -33.10 -37.71
C TYR A 674 44.77 -32.62 -37.00
N LYS A 675 44.26 -31.44 -37.34
CA LYS A 675 43.05 -30.87 -36.73
C LYS A 675 42.08 -30.37 -37.78
N THR A 676 40.78 -30.50 -37.51
CA THR A 676 39.71 -29.84 -38.28
C THR A 676 38.55 -29.51 -37.35
N ALA A 677 37.65 -28.62 -37.77
CA ALA A 677 36.39 -28.37 -37.08
C ALA A 677 35.26 -29.18 -37.72
N ALA A 678 34.35 -29.71 -36.90
CA ALA A 678 33.12 -30.30 -37.39
C ALA A 678 32.16 -29.23 -37.90
N ARG A 679 31.51 -29.50 -39.03
CA ARG A 679 30.55 -28.60 -39.70
C ARG A 679 29.23 -28.53 -38.92
N LYS A 680 28.31 -27.67 -39.36
CA LYS A 680 26.98 -27.46 -38.74
C LYS A 680 26.15 -28.76 -38.67
N ASP A 681 26.35 -29.67 -39.60
CA ASP A 681 25.71 -31.00 -39.67
C ASP A 681 26.46 -32.10 -38.89
N GLY A 682 27.49 -31.73 -38.12
CA GLY A 682 28.33 -32.64 -37.34
C GLY A 682 29.35 -33.42 -38.17
N THR A 683 29.40 -33.25 -39.49
CA THR A 683 30.38 -33.94 -40.34
C THR A 683 31.74 -33.27 -40.28
N PHE A 684 32.80 -34.07 -40.37
CA PHE A 684 34.16 -33.54 -40.48
C PHE A 684 34.95 -34.25 -41.57
N SER A 685 35.96 -33.54 -42.09
CA SER A 685 36.91 -34.05 -43.08
C SER A 685 38.31 -33.54 -42.73
N VAL A 686 39.24 -34.47 -42.51
CA VAL A 686 40.65 -34.17 -42.19
C VAL A 686 41.52 -34.77 -43.28
N ALA A 687 42.30 -33.93 -43.97
CA ALA A 687 43.35 -34.41 -44.85
C ALA A 687 44.53 -34.94 -43.99
N ILE A 688 44.84 -36.23 -44.12
CA ILE A 688 45.89 -36.91 -43.34
C ILE A 688 46.97 -37.55 -44.21
N GLY A 689 46.84 -37.47 -45.54
CA GLY A 689 47.70 -38.16 -46.50
C GLY A 689 47.45 -39.68 -46.52
N ARG A 690 47.97 -40.37 -47.54
CA ARG A 690 47.87 -41.84 -47.61
C ARG A 690 48.71 -42.49 -46.51
N GLN A 691 48.18 -43.53 -45.90
CA GLN A 691 48.81 -44.24 -44.78
C GLN A 691 49.02 -45.71 -45.15
N LYS A 692 50.07 -46.34 -44.60
CA LYS A 692 50.33 -47.77 -44.81
C LYS A 692 49.20 -48.61 -44.19
N ALA A 693 48.91 -49.77 -44.78
CA ALA A 693 47.98 -50.73 -44.17
C ALA A 693 48.45 -51.08 -42.75
N LYS A 694 47.50 -51.34 -41.86
CA LYS A 694 47.70 -51.59 -40.41
C LYS A 694 48.14 -50.38 -39.57
N THR A 695 48.39 -49.19 -40.14
CA THR A 695 48.62 -47.96 -39.36
C THR A 695 47.41 -47.65 -38.47
N VAL A 696 47.66 -47.26 -37.20
CA VAL A 696 46.62 -46.91 -36.22
C VAL A 696 46.51 -45.39 -36.10
N LEU A 697 45.29 -44.87 -36.25
CA LEU A 697 44.95 -43.48 -36.05
C LEU A 697 44.19 -43.35 -34.74
N ILE A 698 44.50 -42.34 -33.94
CA ILE A 698 43.79 -42.01 -32.71
C ILE A 698 43.03 -40.70 -32.93
N VAL A 699 41.70 -40.72 -32.80
CA VAL A 699 40.84 -39.59 -33.09
C VAL A 699 40.08 -39.16 -31.84
N THR A 700 40.15 -37.88 -31.49
CA THR A 700 39.37 -37.26 -30.41
C THR A 700 38.62 -36.04 -30.94
N ALA A 701 37.55 -35.65 -30.25
CA ALA A 701 36.88 -34.37 -30.45
C ALA A 701 36.96 -33.53 -29.18
N VAL A 702 37.08 -32.21 -29.34
CA VAL A 702 37.07 -31.24 -28.25
C VAL A 702 35.95 -30.24 -28.50
N ASP A 703 35.02 -30.12 -27.56
CA ASP A 703 33.92 -29.16 -27.66
C ASP A 703 34.40 -27.70 -27.47
N ARG A 704 33.45 -26.75 -27.47
CA ARG A 704 33.77 -25.32 -27.26
C ARG A 704 34.18 -24.98 -25.83
N ALA A 705 33.80 -25.80 -24.85
CA ALA A 705 34.17 -25.64 -23.46
C ALA A 705 35.54 -26.26 -23.13
N GLY A 706 36.14 -26.98 -24.08
CA GLY A 706 37.45 -27.62 -23.95
C GLY A 706 37.39 -29.06 -23.45
N ASN A 707 36.20 -29.66 -23.32
CA ASN A 707 36.09 -31.05 -22.87
C ASN A 707 36.44 -32.01 -24.02
N VAL A 708 37.18 -33.07 -23.71
CA VAL A 708 37.73 -34.00 -24.71
C VAL A 708 36.96 -35.32 -24.70
N SER A 709 36.54 -35.78 -25.88
CA SER A 709 35.88 -37.09 -26.05
C SER A 709 36.81 -38.24 -25.67
N VAL A 710 36.22 -39.41 -25.40
CA VAL A 710 36.99 -40.66 -25.44
C VAL A 710 37.61 -40.86 -26.84
N PRO A 711 38.86 -41.36 -26.93
CA PRO A 711 39.54 -41.54 -28.20
C PRO A 711 39.01 -42.74 -28.98
N VAL A 712 38.84 -42.58 -30.29
CA VAL A 712 38.52 -43.66 -31.22
C VAL A 712 39.76 -44.08 -31.96
N LYS A 713 40.06 -45.39 -31.93
CA LYS A 713 41.18 -45.98 -32.66
C LYS A 713 40.65 -46.61 -33.95
N VAL A 714 41.18 -46.21 -35.10
CA VAL A 714 40.90 -46.85 -36.39
C VAL A 714 42.18 -47.37 -37.01
N ARG A 715 42.12 -48.59 -37.55
CA ARG A 715 43.24 -49.21 -38.26
C ARG A 715 43.00 -49.11 -39.76
N VAL A 716 43.99 -48.62 -40.51
CA VAL A 716 43.95 -48.55 -41.97
C VAL A 716 43.90 -49.97 -42.53
N ARG A 717 42.89 -50.25 -43.35
CA ARG A 717 42.72 -51.54 -44.03
C ARG A 717 43.57 -51.66 -45.29
#